data_AF-A0AAU1KTI4-F1
#
_entry.id   AF-A0AAU1KTI4-F1
#
_cell.length_a   1.000
_cell.length_b   1.000
_cell.length_c   1.000
_cell.angle_alpha   90.00
_cell.angle_beta   90.00
_cell.angle_gamma   90.00
#
_symmetry.space_group_name_H-M   'P 1'
#
loop_
_entity.id
_entity.type
_entity.pdbx_description
1 polymer ?
#
loop_
_entity_poly.entity_id
_entity_poly.type
_entity_poly.pdbx_seq_one_letter_code
_entity_poly.pdbx_strand_id
1 'polypeptide(L)'
;MTRRRLRTRLLTAATTTAILLTLAPATAAARPGADGPADATVRRDPATGHARMVFKSGGYLTEPAATPAEEVALGYVREHRDLFGLSDGQAGQLVIASSYPTKHNGARQVTIGQSIDGMRVHGGLLTATVDERGRLVIIGGAAATGEPAGSVELTAQDALDAAADAQGVRARRLLGGSDNRDKGRQKFANPYARNLTKPSDVTAELVWYPSGPGRELRPAWLTDIEASGTSWYQTLVDAEDGDILTRESRYHHDGPEGRVFTTQHPDVTGATRTVTPFTGRDGSWVAGRLTRGNNVNAYRDEDGDNAVPDTGDDGLRPQSPPSGDPAYQHFDYAFGDVWRTNAAATQANLDADANPVITQLFYYNNVMHEYLYGLGFDEASRNFQASNSGRGGAQGDPVLAEAQDGWDLGCEDDATPPSRMRCLNNANFGTPPDGASPRMQMFMWQPGYPWRDGSLDGDVIAHEYGHGVSNRLVGGGNLGGGPQTGALGEGWSDTISFLKWGDAVVGEYVTGNTRTGIRSQRYDTSTEGWGSFDPGRGVHRNGEVWAATVYDIREAKGIAHTQQLVIDGMKNTVHRPSYLDARDGILAADMTNTGGADQCLLWRVFAGRGMGANAASSTDQKTVTADGTVPAACLPTADAGGPYTTDEGTDVTLDAAASTGGTAPSAGALTAYAWDLDNDGRYDDATGVRVPFAGVGRDGVFTVGLRVTDAAGNTDTGSTTVTVRNVEPSVVLQAVPPAAENTGITLTGKITDPGRLDPLTSTVDWGDGNGPQPLEGTLENTRPDATLTLSAPHTYGDDGTFGIEVCGTDDDTRSCAVTDVAIGNTAPTAVIAPDGQTTYNGQKAYIAHAGGPVEVTGSSADPGSDDLTLTWDWGDGSAEDLVSLVNPPAADPDPSPSVQPRALTAEKSHAYAAACLSTLTFTGRDDDGGSGSDTAAVITTGNTRQAHDQAYWMKQYDGRAPDDLTPAHQQCLLDVASFMSTVHGPLTRAQAYAVLANGSPEPRKLLSQQLLAAWLNFANGSYDLTTRVDTDGDRLPDSAFGPAVAAAEAVYNNPAATRLQLRKQVDTLLRFNVRDGG
;
A
#
# COMPACT_ATOMS: atom_id res chain seq x y z
N MET A 1 78.32 56.68 17.34
CA MET A 1 77.71 57.83 18.06
C MET A 1 76.27 57.44 18.39
N THR A 2 75.81 57.29 19.64
CA THR A 2 75.45 58.33 20.64
C THR A 2 74.44 59.36 20.12
N ARG A 3 73.26 59.59 20.76
CA ARG A 3 72.69 58.98 22.00
C ARG A 3 71.17 59.29 22.11
N ARG A 4 70.40 58.34 22.69
CA ARG A 4 69.15 58.41 23.52
C ARG A 4 68.36 59.75 23.59
N ARG A 5 67.02 59.72 23.70
CA ARG A 5 66.17 59.40 24.89
C ARG A 5 64.70 59.20 24.44
N LEU A 6 63.74 58.56 25.12
CA LEU A 6 63.61 57.73 26.36
C LEU A 6 62.40 56.75 26.11
N ARG A 7 62.45 55.44 26.38
CA ARG A 7 61.93 54.68 27.56
C ARG A 7 60.49 54.97 28.05
N THR A 8 59.70 54.02 28.58
CA THR A 8 59.72 52.52 28.66
C THR A 8 58.37 52.02 29.22
N ARG A 9 57.99 50.75 28.92
CA ARG A 9 56.82 49.99 29.47
C ARG A 9 56.79 49.87 31.01
N LEU A 10 55.60 49.59 31.59
CA LEU A 10 55.19 48.48 32.52
C LEU A 10 53.88 48.93 33.25
N LEU A 11 52.79 48.17 33.47
CA LEU A 11 52.47 46.75 33.78
C LEU A 11 52.04 46.59 35.25
N THR A 12 50.80 46.14 35.53
CA THR A 12 50.32 45.31 36.68
C THR A 12 48.80 45.05 36.59
N ALA A 13 48.25 44.14 37.41
CA ALA A 13 46.84 43.67 37.34
C ALA A 13 46.21 43.30 38.71
N ALA A 14 44.88 43.12 38.73
CA ALA A 14 44.03 42.52 39.79
C ALA A 14 43.87 43.34 41.10
N THR A 15 42.93 43.08 42.05
CA THR A 15 42.10 41.87 42.33
C THR A 15 40.83 42.17 43.18
N THR A 16 39.78 41.29 43.11
CA THR A 16 38.69 41.03 44.12
C THR A 16 37.64 42.12 44.41
N THR A 17 36.36 41.86 44.80
CA THR A 17 35.57 40.67 45.30
C THR A 17 34.08 40.84 44.82
N ALA A 18 33.04 39.99 45.00
CA ALA A 18 32.71 38.79 45.82
C ALA A 18 31.73 37.83 45.04
N ILE A 19 31.42 36.56 45.37
CA ILE A 19 30.63 35.91 46.48
C ILE A 19 29.21 36.51 46.65
N LEU A 20 28.05 35.82 46.62
CA LEU A 20 27.57 34.42 46.81
C LEU A 20 26.62 33.98 45.65
N LEU A 21 26.08 32.76 45.46
CA LEU A 21 26.33 31.34 45.86
C LEU A 21 25.40 30.42 44.99
N THR A 22 25.56 29.08 44.99
CA THR A 22 24.85 28.11 44.12
C THR A 22 23.90 27.13 44.84
N LEU A 23 22.80 26.72 44.19
CA LEU A 23 22.07 25.45 44.40
C LEU A 23 21.23 25.09 43.15
N ALA A 24 20.99 23.80 42.91
CA ALA A 24 20.17 23.26 41.80
C ALA A 24 19.24 22.14 42.34
N PRO A 25 18.11 21.79 41.67
CA PRO A 25 18.15 20.95 40.47
C PRO A 25 17.15 21.38 39.37
N ALA A 26 17.03 20.59 38.29
CA ALA A 26 16.12 20.81 37.16
C ALA A 26 15.00 19.74 37.10
N THR A 27 13.81 20.12 36.61
CA THR A 27 12.73 19.20 36.21
C THR A 27 11.81 19.80 35.14
N ALA A 28 11.38 18.95 34.20
CA ALA A 28 10.28 19.13 33.24
C ALA A 28 10.43 20.20 32.14
N ALA A 29 9.81 19.94 30.98
CA ALA A 29 9.87 20.75 29.78
C ALA A 29 8.48 20.94 29.15
N ALA A 30 8.31 22.03 28.39
CA ALA A 30 7.20 22.20 27.45
C ALA A 30 7.61 23.10 26.27
N ARG A 31 7.21 22.72 25.07
CA ARG A 31 7.16 23.54 23.84
C ARG A 31 5.69 23.52 23.34
N PRO A 32 5.26 24.44 22.46
CA PRO A 32 5.69 25.83 22.29
C PRO A 32 4.50 26.81 22.35
N GLY A 33 4.77 28.11 22.42
CA GLY A 33 3.80 29.20 22.22
C GLY A 33 4.40 30.26 21.28
N ALA A 34 3.57 30.89 20.45
CA ALA A 34 4.03 31.76 19.37
C ALA A 34 4.51 33.16 19.85
N ASP A 35 5.20 33.85 18.93
CA ASP A 35 5.45 35.29 18.90
C ASP A 35 6.31 35.92 20.02
N GLY A 36 7.55 35.41 20.12
CA GLY A 36 8.70 36.29 20.43
C GLY A 36 9.27 36.87 19.12
N PRO A 37 9.42 38.20 18.97
CA PRO A 37 9.66 38.80 17.67
C PRO A 37 11.13 38.72 17.22
N ALA A 38 11.38 38.25 16.00
CA ALA A 38 12.69 38.20 15.37
C ALA A 38 13.33 39.60 15.22
N ASP A 39 14.67 39.65 15.13
CA ASP A 39 15.43 40.90 14.98
C ASP A 39 15.07 41.70 13.71
N ALA A 40 15.40 42.99 13.71
CA ALA A 40 15.16 43.85 12.55
C ALA A 40 16.04 43.45 11.37
N THR A 41 15.42 43.18 10.22
CA THR A 41 16.09 42.88 8.95
C THR A 41 16.74 44.16 8.41
N VAL A 42 18.06 44.24 8.48
CA VAL A 42 18.86 45.32 7.90
C VAL A 42 19.38 44.88 6.54
N ARG A 43 18.88 45.49 5.46
CA ARG A 43 19.50 45.42 4.13
C ARG A 43 20.57 46.52 4.03
N ARG A 44 21.82 46.12 3.83
CA ARG A 44 22.96 47.02 3.71
C ARG A 44 23.24 47.36 2.25
N ASP A 45 23.71 48.57 2.00
CA ASP A 45 24.27 48.96 0.71
C ASP A 45 25.66 48.32 0.52
N PRO A 46 25.96 47.64 -0.60
CA PRO A 46 27.23 46.93 -0.78
C PRO A 46 28.47 47.83 -0.86
N ALA A 47 28.34 49.10 -1.29
CA ALA A 47 29.48 49.99 -1.48
C ALA A 47 29.89 50.74 -0.20
N THR A 48 28.95 50.92 0.73
CA THR A 48 29.16 51.67 1.98
C THR A 48 29.04 50.82 3.25
N GLY A 49 28.34 49.68 3.20
CA GLY A 49 28.05 48.85 4.37
C GLY A 49 26.97 49.40 5.31
N HIS A 50 26.46 50.61 5.06
CA HIS A 50 25.39 51.23 5.84
C HIS A 50 24.01 50.70 5.43
N ALA A 51 23.00 50.89 6.27
CA ALA A 51 21.64 50.41 6.03
C ALA A 51 20.94 51.21 4.93
N ARG A 52 20.59 50.52 3.84
CA ARG A 52 19.75 51.02 2.75
C ARG A 52 18.27 50.76 3.00
N MET A 53 17.95 49.79 3.85
CA MET A 53 16.59 49.53 4.33
C MET A 53 16.62 48.76 5.65
N VAL A 54 15.73 49.12 6.56
CA VAL A 54 15.47 48.45 7.84
C VAL A 54 13.98 48.17 7.92
N PHE A 55 13.59 46.94 8.23
CA PHE A 55 12.20 46.53 8.46
C PHE A 55 12.16 45.31 9.38
N LYS A 56 11.00 44.97 9.96
CA LYS A 56 10.86 43.79 10.83
C LYS A 56 9.92 42.78 10.21
N SER A 57 10.44 41.61 9.82
CA SER A 57 9.65 40.52 9.26
C SER A 57 8.63 40.03 10.31
N GLY A 58 7.35 40.33 10.10
CA GLY A 58 6.28 40.01 11.06
C GLY A 58 6.12 40.99 12.23
N GLY A 59 6.65 42.22 12.15
CA GLY A 59 6.50 43.20 13.24
C GLY A 59 6.76 44.66 12.86
N TYR A 60 7.05 45.47 13.87
CA TYR A 60 7.34 46.90 13.75
C TYR A 60 8.73 47.21 14.32
N LEU A 61 9.37 48.27 13.83
CA LEU A 61 10.67 48.74 14.30
C LEU A 61 10.60 49.53 15.62
N THR A 62 9.42 50.04 15.96
CA THR A 62 9.14 50.76 17.21
C THR A 62 7.80 50.33 17.79
N GLU A 63 7.66 50.45 19.10
CA GLU A 63 6.39 50.30 19.82
C GLU A 63 5.43 51.47 19.55
N PRO A 64 4.12 51.35 19.86
CA PRO A 64 3.16 52.43 19.66
C PRO A 64 3.54 53.73 20.37
N ALA A 65 3.38 54.85 19.67
CA ALA A 65 3.72 56.19 20.17
C ALA A 65 2.59 57.18 19.88
N ALA A 66 2.35 58.11 20.82
CA ALA A 66 1.47 59.27 20.61
C ALA A 66 2.19 60.46 19.94
N THR A 67 3.51 60.33 19.76
CA THR A 67 4.41 61.30 19.12
C THR A 67 4.12 61.38 17.60
N PRO A 68 4.24 62.56 16.94
CA PRO A 68 4.05 62.67 15.50
C PRO A 68 4.90 61.69 14.68
N ALA A 69 4.37 61.16 13.59
CA ALA A 69 5.06 60.18 12.74
C ALA A 69 6.41 60.70 12.21
N GLU A 70 6.45 62.01 11.91
CA GLU A 70 7.64 62.76 11.51
C GLU A 70 8.76 62.66 12.56
N GLU A 71 8.40 62.81 13.84
CA GLU A 71 9.31 62.71 14.98
C GLU A 71 9.68 61.25 15.31
N VAL A 72 8.76 60.30 15.14
CA VAL A 72 9.04 58.85 15.27
C VAL A 72 10.08 58.42 14.24
N ALA A 73 9.89 58.75 12.96
CA ALA A 73 10.81 58.39 11.89
C ALA A 73 12.18 59.09 12.04
N LEU A 74 12.18 60.40 12.31
CA LEU A 74 13.41 61.18 12.46
C LEU A 74 14.18 60.84 13.74
N GLY A 75 13.47 60.52 14.82
CA GLY A 75 14.03 60.02 16.07
C GLY A 75 14.74 58.68 15.86
N TYR A 76 14.09 57.73 15.17
CA TYR A 76 14.67 56.42 14.89
C TYR A 76 15.99 56.52 14.12
N VAL A 77 16.09 57.37 13.08
CA VAL A 77 17.35 57.58 12.33
C VAL A 77 18.44 58.18 13.20
N ARG A 78 18.11 59.12 14.10
CA ARG A 78 19.07 59.79 14.98
C ARG A 78 19.59 58.86 16.08
N GLU A 79 18.71 58.05 16.66
CA GLU A 79 19.06 57.00 17.63
C GLU A 79 19.97 55.95 16.98
N HIS A 80 19.60 55.48 15.78
CA HIS A 80 20.32 54.45 15.04
C HIS A 80 21.32 55.02 14.01
N ARG A 81 21.89 56.22 14.24
CA ARG A 81 22.68 56.95 13.22
C ARG A 81 23.86 56.16 12.64
N ASP A 82 24.54 55.37 13.47
CA ASP A 82 25.65 54.49 13.07
C ASP A 82 25.22 53.43 12.05
N LEU A 83 23.95 52.99 12.13
CA LEU A 83 23.36 52.04 11.20
C LEU A 83 23.30 52.61 9.78
N PHE A 84 23.05 53.92 9.65
CA PHE A 84 23.01 54.69 8.41
C PHE A 84 24.34 55.39 8.07
N GLY A 85 25.39 55.23 8.90
CA GLY A 85 26.71 55.83 8.69
C GLY A 85 26.82 57.32 9.03
N LEU A 86 25.84 57.90 9.73
CA LEU A 86 25.75 59.33 9.99
C LEU A 86 26.42 59.71 11.31
N SER A 87 27.27 60.74 11.28
CA SER A 87 27.76 61.39 12.50
C SER A 87 26.62 62.14 13.24
N ASP A 88 26.84 62.50 14.51
CA ASP A 88 25.91 63.35 15.27
C ASP A 88 25.61 64.70 14.57
N GLY A 89 26.58 65.27 13.84
CA GLY A 89 26.38 66.49 13.05
C GLY A 89 25.46 66.26 11.86
N GLN A 90 25.72 65.22 11.07
CA GLN A 90 24.93 64.88 9.88
C GLN A 90 23.51 64.39 10.24
N ALA A 91 23.36 63.69 11.37
CA ALA A 91 22.06 63.33 11.93
C ALA A 91 21.27 64.57 12.41
N GLY A 92 21.96 65.65 12.81
CA GLY A 92 21.38 66.97 13.07
C GLY A 92 20.87 67.67 11.81
N GLN A 93 21.56 67.52 10.68
CA GLN A 93 21.23 68.09 9.36
C GLN A 93 20.01 67.45 8.67
N LEU A 94 19.46 66.36 9.24
CA LEU A 94 18.23 65.73 8.76
C LEU A 94 16.99 66.58 9.03
N VAL A 95 16.18 66.79 7.98
CA VAL A 95 14.94 67.58 7.97
C VAL A 95 13.80 66.78 7.33
N ILE A 96 12.55 67.08 7.69
CA ILE A 96 11.38 66.49 7.02
C ILE A 96 11.19 67.18 5.66
N ALA A 97 11.49 66.46 4.58
CA ALA A 97 11.32 66.96 3.21
C ALA A 97 9.85 66.87 2.76
N SER A 98 9.12 65.85 3.20
CA SER A 98 7.65 65.80 3.08
C SER A 98 7.03 64.82 4.10
N SER A 99 5.75 65.01 4.42
CA SER A 99 4.95 63.97 5.08
C SER A 99 3.47 64.08 4.73
N TYR A 100 2.81 62.94 4.52
CA TYR A 100 1.41 62.85 4.17
C TYR A 100 0.76 61.53 4.62
N PRO A 101 -0.55 61.52 4.95
CA PRO A 101 -1.28 60.30 5.28
C PRO A 101 -1.69 59.55 4.00
N THR A 102 -1.55 58.23 4.00
CA THR A 102 -2.10 57.35 2.95
C THR A 102 -3.61 57.24 3.12
N LYS A 103 -4.36 57.70 2.11
CA LYS A 103 -5.82 57.93 2.19
C LYS A 103 -6.70 56.73 2.58
N HIS A 104 -6.22 55.50 2.43
CA HIS A 104 -7.01 54.28 2.63
C HIS A 104 -6.76 53.55 3.96
N ASN A 105 -5.69 53.89 4.69
CA ASN A 105 -5.29 53.22 5.93
C ASN A 105 -4.61 54.15 6.95
N GLY A 106 -4.62 55.47 6.73
CA GLY A 106 -4.07 56.52 7.59
C GLY A 106 -2.55 56.52 7.79
N ALA A 107 -1.86 55.44 7.46
CA ALA A 107 -0.42 55.27 7.61
C ALA A 107 0.33 56.44 6.95
N ARG A 108 1.23 57.06 7.70
CA ARG A 108 1.89 58.31 7.34
C ARG A 108 3.21 58.00 6.66
N GLN A 109 3.31 58.42 5.40
CA GLN A 109 4.58 58.44 4.67
C GLN A 109 5.37 59.67 5.13
N VAL A 110 6.63 59.47 5.48
CA VAL A 110 7.56 60.52 5.91
C VAL A 110 8.80 60.41 5.04
N THR A 111 9.14 61.48 4.32
CA THR A 111 10.42 61.60 3.62
C THR A 111 11.32 62.53 4.42
N ILE A 112 12.43 61.99 4.92
CA ILE A 112 13.50 62.73 5.57
C ILE A 112 14.56 63.02 4.50
N GLY A 113 15.03 64.25 4.41
CA GLY A 113 16.16 64.63 3.57
C GLY A 113 17.26 65.31 4.38
N GLN A 114 18.44 65.49 3.80
CA GLN A 114 19.51 66.30 4.39
C GLN A 114 19.48 67.73 3.85
N SER A 115 19.68 68.71 4.73
CA SER A 115 19.99 70.08 4.34
C SER A 115 21.24 70.60 5.06
N ILE A 116 22.17 71.13 4.29
CA ILE A 116 23.50 71.55 4.73
C ILE A 116 23.75 72.96 4.16
N ASP A 117 24.03 73.93 5.03
CA ASP A 117 24.16 75.36 4.71
C ASP A 117 23.02 75.95 3.86
N GLY A 118 21.80 75.46 4.07
CA GLY A 118 20.59 75.92 3.36
C GLY A 118 20.41 75.37 1.94
N MET A 119 21.34 74.55 1.45
CA MET A 119 21.15 73.71 0.26
C MET A 119 20.60 72.35 0.70
N ARG A 120 19.93 71.62 -0.20
CA ARG A 120 19.55 70.21 0.02
C ARG A 120 20.58 69.28 -0.61
N VAL A 121 20.74 68.08 -0.04
CA VAL A 121 21.52 67.01 -0.68
C VAL A 121 20.67 66.36 -1.77
N HIS A 122 21.21 66.23 -2.98
CA HIS A 122 20.59 65.49 -4.07
C HIS A 122 20.75 63.97 -3.83
N GLY A 123 19.69 63.19 -4.03
CA GLY A 123 19.68 61.73 -3.76
C GLY A 123 19.66 61.35 -2.26
N GLY A 124 20.11 62.22 -1.36
CA GLY A 124 20.13 62.02 0.10
C GLY A 124 18.74 62.08 0.76
N LEU A 125 17.88 61.10 0.44
CA LEU A 125 16.55 60.92 1.00
C LEU A 125 16.38 59.55 1.68
N LEU A 126 15.81 59.57 2.89
CA LEU A 126 15.27 58.39 3.58
C LEU A 126 13.74 58.47 3.58
N THR A 127 13.06 57.39 3.22
CA THR A 127 11.60 57.25 3.32
C THR A 127 11.23 56.30 4.44
N ALA A 128 10.17 56.64 5.18
CA ALA A 128 9.68 55.90 6.33
C ALA A 128 8.15 55.79 6.27
N THR A 129 7.62 54.61 6.64
CA THR A 129 6.18 54.41 6.86
C THR A 129 5.92 54.22 8.35
N VAL A 130 5.09 55.08 8.92
CA VAL A 130 4.59 54.97 10.31
C VAL A 130 3.09 54.69 10.27
N ASP A 131 2.58 53.74 11.05
CA ASP A 131 1.15 53.40 11.07
C ASP A 131 0.30 54.40 11.90
N GLU A 132 -1.04 54.24 11.86
CA GLU A 132 -1.98 55.08 12.64
C GLU A 132 -1.78 55.02 14.17
N ARG A 133 -0.96 54.08 14.68
CA ARG A 133 -0.63 53.93 16.10
C ARG A 133 0.77 54.45 16.44
N GLY A 134 1.40 55.18 15.52
CA GLY A 134 2.73 55.76 15.70
C GLY A 134 3.87 54.74 15.61
N ARG A 135 3.64 53.54 15.07
CA ARG A 135 4.68 52.51 14.92
C ARG A 135 5.38 52.62 13.58
N LEU A 136 6.70 52.79 13.59
CA LEU A 136 7.55 52.67 12.41
C LEU A 136 7.50 51.23 11.86
N VAL A 137 7.05 51.06 10.62
CA VAL A 137 6.93 49.77 9.91
C VAL A 137 8.24 49.43 9.20
N ILE A 138 8.77 50.42 8.47
CA ILE A 138 9.91 50.30 7.56
C ILE A 138 10.54 51.68 7.39
N ILE A 139 11.86 51.71 7.22
CA ILE A 139 12.61 52.90 6.84
C ILE A 139 13.75 52.51 5.88
N GLY A 140 14.02 53.31 4.85
CA GLY A 140 15.07 53.01 3.86
C GLY A 140 15.35 54.17 2.91
N GLY A 141 16.28 53.99 1.98
CA GLY A 141 16.82 55.05 1.13
C GLY A 141 18.33 55.24 1.36
N ALA A 142 18.81 56.46 1.20
CA ALA A 142 20.21 56.81 1.44
C ALA A 142 20.33 58.20 2.07
N ALA A 143 21.36 58.40 2.88
CA ALA A 143 21.79 59.70 3.38
C ALA A 143 23.30 59.82 3.13
N ALA A 144 23.78 60.99 2.72
CA ALA A 144 25.20 61.19 2.46
C ALA A 144 26.00 61.24 3.76
N THR A 145 27.18 60.61 3.74
CA THR A 145 28.08 60.48 4.90
C THR A 145 29.39 61.24 4.74
N GLY A 146 29.62 61.83 3.56
CA GLY A 146 30.69 62.78 3.27
C GLY A 146 30.43 64.19 3.81
N GLU A 147 31.48 65.01 3.76
CA GLU A 147 31.45 66.43 4.16
C GLU A 147 31.45 67.37 2.92
N PRO A 148 30.96 68.61 3.05
CA PRO A 148 31.04 69.65 2.02
C PRO A 148 32.46 70.00 1.54
N ALA A 149 32.67 70.08 0.23
CA ALA A 149 33.91 70.51 -0.42
C ALA A 149 33.62 71.21 -1.77
N GLY A 150 34.53 72.08 -2.23
CA GLY A 150 34.39 72.88 -3.46
C GLY A 150 33.71 74.25 -3.27
N SER A 151 33.63 75.05 -4.33
CA SER A 151 33.02 76.40 -4.33
C SER A 151 31.95 76.62 -5.42
N VAL A 152 31.33 77.81 -5.43
CA VAL A 152 30.17 78.15 -6.29
C VAL A 152 30.58 79.31 -7.21
N GLU A 153 31.37 78.99 -8.22
CA GLU A 153 31.90 79.96 -9.17
C GLU A 153 30.88 80.26 -10.28
N LEU A 154 30.10 79.29 -10.74
CA LEU A 154 29.12 79.46 -11.81
C LEU A 154 27.80 80.07 -11.34
N THR A 155 27.19 80.93 -12.16
CA THR A 155 25.80 81.37 -11.99
C THR A 155 24.81 80.32 -12.50
N ALA A 156 23.55 80.44 -12.10
CA ALA A 156 22.47 79.66 -12.71
C ALA A 156 22.35 79.83 -14.24
N GLN A 157 22.82 80.93 -14.84
CA GLN A 157 22.84 81.02 -16.31
C GLN A 157 23.97 80.16 -16.89
N ASP A 158 25.19 80.25 -16.36
CA ASP A 158 26.34 79.50 -16.90
C ASP A 158 26.06 77.99 -16.86
N ALA A 159 25.46 77.51 -15.77
CA ALA A 159 25.01 76.13 -15.62
C ALA A 159 23.84 75.75 -16.56
N LEU A 160 22.87 76.65 -16.80
CA LEU A 160 21.79 76.39 -17.76
C LEU A 160 22.29 76.39 -19.20
N ASP A 161 23.26 77.25 -19.55
CA ASP A 161 23.90 77.27 -20.87
C ASP A 161 24.77 76.02 -21.08
N ALA A 162 25.52 75.56 -20.06
CA ALA A 162 26.26 74.29 -20.09
C ALA A 162 25.34 73.06 -20.23
N ALA A 163 24.30 72.96 -19.41
CA ALA A 163 23.30 71.88 -19.49
C ALA A 163 22.53 71.86 -20.83
N ALA A 164 22.42 73.01 -21.51
CA ALA A 164 21.77 73.13 -22.80
C ALA A 164 22.72 72.80 -23.98
N ASP A 165 23.99 73.21 -23.94
CA ASP A 165 25.00 72.76 -24.91
C ASP A 165 25.22 71.23 -24.79
N ALA A 166 25.13 70.66 -23.58
CA ALA A 166 25.11 69.21 -23.34
C ALA A 166 23.84 68.50 -23.89
N GLN A 167 22.81 69.25 -24.29
CA GLN A 167 21.63 68.79 -25.04
C GLN A 167 21.68 69.20 -26.54
N GLY A 168 22.81 69.74 -27.01
CA GLY A 168 22.99 70.22 -28.38
C GLY A 168 22.21 71.48 -28.73
N VAL A 169 21.71 72.25 -27.75
CA VAL A 169 20.85 73.43 -27.98
C VAL A 169 21.35 74.70 -27.31
N ARG A 170 21.63 75.73 -28.12
CA ARG A 170 22.04 77.06 -27.61
C ARG A 170 20.87 77.97 -27.27
N ALA A 171 21.06 78.82 -26.26
CA ALA A 171 20.12 79.88 -25.89
C ALA A 171 19.79 80.79 -27.09
N ARG A 172 18.51 81.13 -27.26
CA ARG A 172 18.06 82.11 -28.26
C ARG A 172 18.12 83.57 -27.77
N ARG A 173 18.38 83.77 -26.47
CA ARG A 173 18.51 85.04 -25.75
C ARG A 173 19.14 84.75 -24.38
N LEU A 174 19.80 85.75 -23.78
CA LEU A 174 20.24 85.69 -22.38
C LEU A 174 19.05 85.52 -21.42
N LEU A 175 19.32 85.03 -20.20
CA LEU A 175 18.34 85.02 -19.12
C LEU A 175 18.17 86.43 -18.53
N GLY A 176 17.06 86.65 -17.80
CA GLY A 176 16.85 87.88 -17.05
C GLY A 176 17.52 87.78 -15.68
N GLY A 177 18.60 88.55 -15.47
CA GLY A 177 19.40 88.52 -14.25
C GLY A 177 20.72 89.28 -14.43
N SER A 178 21.57 89.28 -13.40
CA SER A 178 22.96 89.79 -13.52
C SER A 178 23.93 89.15 -12.52
N ASP A 179 23.43 88.61 -11.42
CA ASP A 179 24.05 87.51 -10.68
C ASP A 179 22.92 86.63 -10.13
N ASN A 180 23.01 85.32 -10.38
CA ASN A 180 21.94 84.35 -10.14
C ASN A 180 22.47 83.15 -9.32
N ARG A 181 23.33 83.39 -8.31
CA ARG A 181 23.91 82.36 -7.43
C ARG A 181 23.06 82.01 -6.18
N ASP A 182 21.76 82.32 -6.19
CA ASP A 182 20.86 82.01 -5.07
C ASP A 182 20.71 80.49 -4.83
N LYS A 183 20.81 80.09 -3.55
CA LYS A 183 20.73 78.69 -3.09
C LYS A 183 19.37 78.00 -3.29
N GLY A 184 18.32 78.75 -3.61
CA GLY A 184 16.97 78.21 -3.83
C GLY A 184 16.72 77.76 -5.28
N ARG A 185 15.60 77.08 -5.54
CA ARG A 185 15.17 76.74 -6.91
C ARG A 185 14.67 77.99 -7.64
N GLN A 186 15.50 78.48 -8.55
CA GLN A 186 15.23 79.60 -9.47
C GLN A 186 14.47 79.10 -10.72
N LYS A 187 13.75 80.00 -11.41
CA LYS A 187 12.86 79.66 -12.54
C LYS A 187 12.86 80.76 -13.60
N PHE A 188 13.09 80.40 -14.86
CA PHE A 188 13.28 81.33 -15.97
C PHE A 188 12.49 80.95 -17.23
N ALA A 189 12.08 81.94 -18.02
CA ALA A 189 11.34 81.75 -19.26
C ALA A 189 12.25 81.16 -20.37
N ASN A 190 12.11 79.84 -20.58
CA ASN A 190 12.97 78.98 -21.39
C ASN A 190 13.43 79.60 -22.74
N PRO A 191 14.75 79.87 -22.92
CA PRO A 191 15.32 80.36 -24.17
C PRO A 191 15.88 79.24 -25.09
N TYR A 192 15.91 77.99 -24.62
CA TYR A 192 16.54 76.86 -25.30
C TYR A 192 15.55 76.10 -26.21
N ALA A 193 14.27 76.09 -25.86
CA ALA A 193 13.21 75.38 -26.57
C ALA A 193 13.21 75.58 -28.10
N ARG A 194 13.05 74.46 -28.82
CA ARG A 194 12.94 74.33 -30.27
C ARG A 194 11.58 73.74 -30.64
N ASN A 195 10.84 74.44 -31.51
CA ASN A 195 9.58 74.01 -32.12
C ASN A 195 8.43 73.61 -31.16
N LEU A 196 8.55 73.93 -29.86
CA LEU A 196 7.50 73.74 -28.86
C LEU A 196 6.54 74.94 -28.84
N THR A 197 5.23 74.68 -28.91
CA THR A 197 4.17 75.70 -28.91
C THR A 197 4.00 76.37 -27.54
N LYS A 198 4.35 75.66 -26.46
CA LYS A 198 4.29 76.14 -25.07
C LYS A 198 5.30 75.34 -24.23
N PRO A 199 6.61 75.62 -24.34
CA PRO A 199 7.64 74.94 -23.55
C PRO A 199 7.50 75.24 -22.06
N SER A 200 7.95 74.30 -21.24
CA SER A 200 8.13 74.46 -19.81
C SER A 200 9.23 75.49 -19.53
N ASP A 201 9.03 76.30 -18.48
CA ASP A 201 10.07 77.18 -17.94
C ASP A 201 11.26 76.36 -17.43
N VAL A 202 12.49 76.83 -17.67
CA VAL A 202 13.68 76.18 -17.12
C VAL A 202 13.84 76.51 -15.65
N THR A 203 14.46 75.60 -14.89
CA THR A 203 14.83 75.88 -13.49
C THR A 203 16.27 75.52 -13.22
N ALA A 204 16.87 76.19 -12.24
CA ALA A 204 18.18 75.84 -11.68
C ALA A 204 18.10 75.93 -10.15
N GLU A 205 18.66 74.97 -9.44
CA GLU A 205 18.64 74.89 -7.98
C GLU A 205 20.02 74.46 -7.50
N LEU A 206 20.62 75.20 -6.56
CA LEU A 206 21.92 74.82 -6.01
C LEU A 206 21.73 73.72 -4.94
N VAL A 207 22.40 72.59 -5.12
CA VAL A 207 22.30 71.40 -4.27
C VAL A 207 23.68 70.86 -3.92
N TRP A 208 23.77 70.04 -2.88
CA TRP A 208 24.96 69.22 -2.62
C TRP A 208 24.83 67.90 -3.38
N TYR A 209 25.81 67.56 -4.20
CA TYR A 209 25.88 66.29 -4.92
C TYR A 209 26.87 65.34 -4.23
N PRO A 210 26.45 64.14 -3.80
CA PRO A 210 27.36 63.13 -3.25
C PRO A 210 28.20 62.49 -4.36
N SER A 211 29.50 62.79 -4.38
CA SER A 211 30.45 62.26 -5.33
C SER A 211 31.16 61.00 -4.81
N GLY A 212 31.60 60.15 -5.74
CA GLY A 212 32.19 58.84 -5.43
C GLY A 212 31.24 57.96 -4.59
N PRO A 213 31.76 57.16 -3.63
CA PRO A 213 30.95 56.38 -2.69
C PRO A 213 30.22 57.23 -1.62
N GLY A 214 29.76 58.44 -1.97
CA GLY A 214 29.11 59.38 -1.06
C GLY A 214 30.04 60.01 -0.02
N ARG A 215 31.36 60.00 -0.25
CA ARG A 215 32.39 60.42 0.72
C ARG A 215 32.73 61.91 0.69
N GLU A 216 32.28 62.62 -0.34
CA GLU A 216 32.53 64.05 -0.55
C GLU A 216 31.29 64.68 -1.18
N LEU A 217 30.89 65.87 -0.71
CA LEU A 217 29.73 66.61 -1.22
C LEU A 217 30.21 67.82 -2.03
N ARG A 218 30.09 67.77 -3.36
CA ARG A 218 30.37 68.93 -4.24
C ARG A 218 29.13 69.81 -4.41
N PRO A 219 29.26 71.14 -4.56
CA PRO A 219 28.13 72.01 -4.90
C PRO A 219 27.79 71.85 -6.38
N ALA A 220 26.50 71.73 -6.71
CA ALA A 220 26.05 71.50 -8.07
C ALA A 220 24.76 72.27 -8.38
N TRP A 221 24.63 72.75 -9.61
CA TRP A 221 23.41 73.29 -10.18
C TRP A 221 22.55 72.16 -10.74
N LEU A 222 21.49 71.82 -10.01
CA LEU A 222 20.43 70.95 -10.52
C LEU A 222 19.52 71.74 -11.46
N THR A 223 19.76 71.59 -12.75
CA THR A 223 18.96 72.21 -13.82
C THR A 223 17.80 71.32 -14.28
N ASP A 224 16.85 71.91 -15.01
CA ASP A 224 15.71 71.25 -15.64
C ASP A 224 15.36 72.03 -16.91
N ILE A 225 15.52 71.43 -18.09
CA ILE A 225 15.42 72.11 -19.40
C ILE A 225 14.61 71.26 -20.40
N GLU A 226 13.49 71.78 -20.89
CA GLU A 226 12.76 71.22 -22.04
C GLU A 226 13.28 71.86 -23.35
N ALA A 227 14.11 71.13 -24.09
CA ALA A 227 14.77 71.58 -25.31
C ALA A 227 13.93 71.32 -26.58
N SER A 228 13.25 70.18 -26.66
CA SER A 228 12.34 69.79 -27.73
C SER A 228 11.33 68.75 -27.21
N GLY A 229 10.35 68.36 -28.04
CA GLY A 229 9.39 67.30 -27.70
C GLY A 229 9.99 65.88 -27.58
N THR A 230 11.31 65.73 -27.73
CA THR A 230 12.08 64.48 -27.52
C THR A 230 13.34 64.68 -26.69
N SER A 231 13.64 65.91 -26.25
CA SER A 231 14.80 66.25 -25.44
C SER A 231 14.37 67.17 -24.31
N TRP A 232 14.26 66.60 -23.11
CA TRP A 232 13.99 67.32 -21.87
C TRP A 232 14.81 66.62 -20.79
N TYR A 233 15.74 67.32 -20.16
CA TYR A 233 16.66 66.73 -19.20
C TYR A 233 16.72 67.51 -17.88
N GLN A 234 16.83 66.76 -16.78
CA GLN A 234 17.35 67.22 -15.50
C GLN A 234 18.86 66.98 -15.50
N THR A 235 19.65 68.02 -15.31
CA THR A 235 21.12 67.93 -15.42
C THR A 235 21.76 68.52 -14.17
N LEU A 236 22.57 67.73 -13.46
CA LEU A 236 23.50 68.24 -12.46
C LEU A 236 24.75 68.75 -13.19
N VAL A 237 24.97 70.05 -13.12
CA VAL A 237 26.19 70.71 -13.57
C VAL A 237 26.98 71.09 -12.33
N ASP A 238 28.29 70.83 -12.28
CA ASP A 238 29.10 71.25 -11.14
C ASP A 238 29.12 72.78 -11.01
N ALA A 239 29.15 73.29 -9.78
CA ALA A 239 29.08 74.73 -9.53
C ALA A 239 30.46 75.42 -9.58
N GLU A 240 31.58 74.68 -9.61
CA GLU A 240 32.94 75.23 -9.65
C GLU A 240 33.50 75.30 -11.08
N ASP A 241 33.43 74.18 -11.82
CA ASP A 241 34.07 74.05 -13.15
C ASP A 241 33.10 73.99 -14.34
N GLY A 242 31.85 73.54 -14.13
CA GLY A 242 30.82 73.40 -15.15
C GLY A 242 30.73 72.03 -15.81
N ASP A 243 31.43 71.02 -15.29
CA ASP A 243 31.31 69.65 -15.78
C ASP A 243 29.90 69.06 -15.54
N ILE A 244 29.46 68.19 -16.44
CA ILE A 244 28.15 67.53 -16.35
C ILE A 244 28.28 66.30 -15.43
N LEU A 245 27.89 66.47 -14.16
CA LEU A 245 27.95 65.43 -13.13
C LEU A 245 26.92 64.31 -13.37
N THR A 246 25.68 64.67 -13.70
CA THR A 246 24.64 63.72 -14.15
C THR A 246 23.71 64.38 -15.16
N ARG A 247 23.07 63.57 -16.03
CA ARG A 247 22.08 64.03 -17.01
C ARG A 247 20.95 62.99 -17.16
N GLU A 248 19.84 63.21 -16.47
CA GLU A 248 18.67 62.34 -16.44
C GLU A 248 17.59 62.86 -17.41
N SER A 249 17.05 62.00 -18.29
CA SER A 249 15.94 62.41 -19.16
C SER A 249 14.63 62.51 -18.38
N ARG A 250 13.84 63.55 -18.67
CA ARG A 250 12.45 63.72 -18.22
C ARG A 250 11.46 63.00 -19.13
N TYR A 251 11.86 62.70 -20.37
CA TYR A 251 11.19 61.69 -21.17
C TYR A 251 11.73 60.32 -20.76
N HIS A 252 10.87 59.28 -20.84
CA HIS A 252 11.36 57.92 -20.72
C HIS A 252 12.19 57.61 -21.97
N HIS A 253 13.51 57.61 -21.81
CA HIS A 253 14.39 56.82 -22.65
C HIS A 253 14.70 55.59 -21.81
N ASP A 254 14.11 54.47 -22.19
CA ASP A 254 14.44 53.17 -21.64
C ASP A 254 15.96 52.94 -21.79
N GLY A 255 16.54 52.17 -20.87
CA GLY A 255 17.97 51.88 -20.90
C GLY A 255 18.37 51.04 -22.12
N PRO A 256 19.63 50.57 -22.20
CA PRO A 256 19.99 49.52 -23.15
C PRO A 256 18.99 48.37 -23.04
N GLU A 257 18.42 47.94 -24.17
CA GLU A 257 17.36 46.94 -24.24
C GLU A 257 17.33 46.28 -25.62
N GLY A 258 16.74 45.09 -25.73
CA GLY A 258 16.53 44.44 -27.02
C GLY A 258 15.34 43.50 -27.03
N ARG A 259 14.80 43.23 -28.22
CA ARG A 259 13.68 42.29 -28.36
C ARG A 259 14.22 40.85 -28.43
N VAL A 260 14.00 40.06 -27.39
CA VAL A 260 14.59 38.71 -27.24
C VAL A 260 13.60 37.70 -26.66
N PHE A 261 13.82 36.43 -26.94
CA PHE A 261 13.23 35.34 -26.16
C PHE A 261 13.90 35.31 -24.78
N THR A 262 13.09 35.29 -23.73
CA THR A 262 13.53 35.16 -22.33
C THR A 262 13.38 33.72 -21.81
N THR A 263 12.74 32.85 -22.60
CA THR A 263 12.71 31.39 -22.45
C THR A 263 14.01 30.76 -22.97
N GLN A 264 14.22 29.48 -22.69
CA GLN A 264 15.32 28.63 -23.19
C GLN A 264 15.48 28.72 -24.72
N HIS A 265 14.39 28.59 -25.49
CA HIS A 265 14.43 28.60 -26.96
C HIS A 265 13.08 29.07 -27.58
N PRO A 266 13.02 29.34 -28.91
CA PRO A 266 11.80 29.81 -29.59
C PRO A 266 10.60 28.85 -29.52
N ASP A 267 10.83 27.53 -29.49
CA ASP A 267 9.76 26.52 -29.53
C ASP A 267 9.11 26.24 -28.14
N VAL A 268 9.54 26.91 -27.07
CA VAL A 268 8.94 26.71 -25.73
C VAL A 268 7.47 27.15 -25.77
N THR A 269 6.58 26.40 -25.13
CA THR A 269 5.13 26.70 -25.16
C THR A 269 4.84 28.08 -24.57
N GLY A 270 4.37 29.00 -25.41
CA GLY A 270 4.10 30.40 -25.03
C GLY A 270 5.29 31.35 -25.17
N ALA A 271 6.44 30.90 -25.69
CA ALA A 271 7.58 31.75 -25.99
C ALA A 271 7.19 32.88 -26.97
N THR A 272 7.55 34.11 -26.61
CA THR A 272 7.40 35.29 -27.45
C THR A 272 8.62 36.18 -27.24
N ARG A 273 9.07 36.88 -28.28
CA ARG A 273 10.17 37.86 -28.11
C ARG A 273 9.63 39.13 -27.46
N THR A 274 10.16 39.47 -26.29
CA THR A 274 9.79 40.67 -25.52
C THR A 274 10.93 41.66 -25.49
N VAL A 275 10.61 42.96 -25.49
CA VAL A 275 11.61 44.01 -25.28
C VAL A 275 12.08 43.90 -23.83
N THR A 276 13.36 43.65 -23.64
CA THR A 276 13.96 43.25 -22.36
C THR A 276 15.16 44.16 -22.07
N PRO A 277 15.24 44.78 -20.87
CA PRO A 277 16.40 45.59 -20.49
C PRO A 277 17.70 44.79 -20.46
N PHE A 278 18.71 45.30 -21.16
CA PHE A 278 20.09 44.84 -21.20
C PHE A 278 20.94 45.65 -20.21
N THR A 279 20.47 45.81 -18.98
CA THR A 279 21.13 46.60 -17.93
C THR A 279 22.08 45.78 -17.06
N GLY A 280 21.78 44.50 -16.83
CA GLY A 280 22.59 43.65 -15.95
C GLY A 280 22.62 44.09 -14.49
N ARG A 281 23.59 43.58 -13.73
CA ARG A 281 23.83 43.91 -12.33
C ARG A 281 24.49 45.26 -12.11
N ASP A 282 25.32 45.70 -13.06
CA ASP A 282 26.22 46.87 -12.92
C ASP A 282 26.14 47.88 -14.08
N GLY A 283 25.19 47.73 -15.00
CA GLY A 283 25.04 48.60 -16.17
C GLY A 283 25.95 48.24 -17.35
N SER A 284 26.83 47.24 -17.22
CA SER A 284 27.97 47.07 -18.13
C SER A 284 27.75 46.15 -19.33
N TRP A 285 26.54 45.60 -19.50
CA TRP A 285 26.20 44.69 -20.61
C TRP A 285 26.40 45.34 -22.00
N VAL A 286 26.05 46.61 -22.19
CA VAL A 286 26.17 47.34 -23.47
C VAL A 286 27.13 48.52 -23.36
N ALA A 287 28.17 48.54 -24.18
CA ALA A 287 29.15 49.61 -24.31
C ALA A 287 29.05 50.27 -25.70
N GLY A 288 28.53 51.49 -25.77
CA GLY A 288 28.30 52.20 -27.02
C GLY A 288 27.00 51.79 -27.69
N ARG A 289 27.03 51.36 -28.96
CA ARG A 289 25.83 51.11 -29.80
C ARG A 289 25.71 49.69 -30.39
N LEU A 290 26.57 48.77 -29.92
CA LEU A 290 26.78 47.43 -30.47
C LEU A 290 26.39 46.35 -29.46
N THR A 291 26.23 45.11 -29.91
CA THR A 291 26.13 43.88 -29.08
C THR A 291 27.47 43.52 -28.42
N ARG A 292 28.03 44.47 -27.67
CA ARG A 292 29.31 44.37 -26.98
C ARG A 292 29.24 45.12 -25.66
N GLY A 293 29.80 44.55 -24.61
CA GLY A 293 30.05 45.24 -23.34
C GLY A 293 31.14 44.57 -22.53
N ASN A 294 30.95 44.52 -21.21
CA ASN A 294 31.96 43.99 -20.30
C ASN A 294 32.10 42.46 -20.37
N ASN A 295 30.99 41.73 -20.55
CA ASN A 295 30.97 40.27 -20.38
C ASN A 295 31.11 39.50 -21.71
N VAL A 296 30.69 40.12 -22.83
CA VAL A 296 30.61 39.49 -24.16
C VAL A 296 30.71 40.53 -25.27
N ASN A 297 31.24 40.10 -26.42
CA ASN A 297 31.23 40.78 -27.70
C ASN A 297 30.66 39.80 -28.74
N ALA A 298 29.42 40.00 -29.17
CA ALA A 298 28.70 39.11 -30.08
C ALA A 298 28.62 39.68 -31.50
N TYR A 299 28.88 38.85 -32.51
CA TYR A 299 28.97 39.22 -33.92
C TYR A 299 28.74 38.02 -34.84
N ARG A 300 28.63 38.25 -36.16
CA ARG A 300 28.65 37.20 -37.20
C ARG A 300 30.10 36.97 -37.66
N ASP A 301 30.50 35.71 -37.86
CA ASP A 301 31.81 35.31 -38.43
C ASP A 301 31.57 34.34 -39.59
N GLU A 302 30.86 34.80 -40.62
CA GLU A 302 30.38 33.93 -41.69
C GLU A 302 31.49 33.45 -42.64
N ASP A 303 32.61 34.19 -42.76
CA ASP A 303 33.81 33.74 -43.46
C ASP A 303 34.80 32.98 -42.57
N GLY A 304 34.46 32.74 -41.30
CA GLY A 304 35.19 31.87 -40.37
C GLY A 304 36.65 32.27 -40.17
N ASP A 305 37.00 33.54 -40.39
CA ASP A 305 38.37 34.04 -40.39
C ASP A 305 38.90 34.25 -38.96
N ASN A 306 38.01 34.17 -37.96
CA ASN A 306 38.30 34.29 -36.53
C ASN A 306 38.81 35.69 -36.13
N ALA A 307 38.62 36.72 -36.96
CA ALA A 307 38.88 38.11 -36.63
C ALA A 307 37.60 38.78 -36.09
N VAL A 308 37.72 39.41 -34.92
CA VAL A 308 36.71 40.34 -34.41
C VAL A 308 36.60 41.51 -35.41
N PRO A 309 35.43 41.77 -36.06
CA PRO A 309 35.33 42.82 -37.08
C PRO A 309 35.90 44.17 -36.63
N ASP A 310 36.97 44.64 -37.28
CA ASP A 310 37.84 45.67 -36.70
C ASP A 310 37.45 47.08 -37.13
N THR A 311 36.77 47.79 -36.21
CA THR A 311 36.64 49.26 -36.07
C THR A 311 36.26 50.11 -37.30
N GLY A 312 35.88 49.48 -38.42
CA GLY A 312 35.47 50.15 -39.67
C GLY A 312 34.37 49.43 -40.44
N ASP A 313 34.25 48.10 -40.29
CA ASP A 313 33.12 47.33 -40.82
C ASP A 313 32.26 46.72 -39.69
N ASP A 314 31.54 47.60 -39.00
CA ASP A 314 30.51 47.22 -38.01
C ASP A 314 29.28 46.54 -38.68
N GLY A 315 29.31 46.22 -39.99
CA GLY A 315 28.20 45.65 -40.74
C GLY A 315 27.78 44.25 -40.29
N LEU A 316 28.73 43.46 -39.76
CA LEU A 316 28.51 42.11 -39.22
C LEU A 316 28.00 42.10 -37.76
N ARG A 317 27.48 43.23 -37.26
CA ARG A 317 26.92 43.36 -35.90
C ARG A 317 25.64 44.20 -35.88
N PRO A 318 24.70 43.90 -34.97
CA PRO A 318 23.59 44.78 -34.67
C PRO A 318 24.07 46.15 -34.18
N GLN A 319 23.73 47.18 -34.95
CA GLN A 319 23.91 48.59 -34.59
C GLN A 319 22.55 49.22 -34.28
N SER A 320 22.41 49.96 -33.18
CA SER A 320 21.22 50.78 -32.94
C SER A 320 21.32 52.10 -33.75
N PRO A 321 20.37 52.41 -34.67
CA PRO A 321 20.49 53.52 -35.62
C PRO A 321 19.50 54.67 -35.37
N PRO A 322 19.62 55.83 -36.04
CA PRO A 322 20.84 56.54 -36.43
C PRO A 322 20.77 58.03 -36.02
N SER A 323 20.01 58.37 -34.97
CA SER A 323 19.62 59.74 -34.58
C SER A 323 20.75 60.63 -34.06
N GLY A 324 22.00 60.16 -34.08
CA GLY A 324 23.18 60.87 -33.60
C GLY A 324 23.35 60.86 -32.08
N ASP A 325 22.43 60.27 -31.31
CA ASP A 325 22.50 60.17 -29.86
C ASP A 325 23.21 58.87 -29.41
N PRO A 326 24.37 58.94 -28.72
CA PRO A 326 25.03 57.76 -28.16
C PRO A 326 24.25 57.05 -27.05
N ALA A 327 23.18 57.66 -26.51
CA ALA A 327 22.32 57.05 -25.50
C ALA A 327 21.20 56.16 -26.07
N TYR A 328 20.99 56.15 -27.40
CA TYR A 328 19.96 55.31 -28.02
C TYR A 328 20.50 53.87 -28.20
N GLN A 329 20.20 53.00 -27.24
CA GLN A 329 20.77 51.64 -27.11
C GLN A 329 19.73 50.53 -27.31
N HIS A 330 18.79 50.72 -28.24
CA HIS A 330 17.66 49.81 -28.47
C HIS A 330 17.96 48.83 -29.61
N PHE A 331 17.99 47.53 -29.30
CA PHE A 331 18.20 46.41 -30.23
C PHE A 331 16.85 45.75 -30.59
N ASP A 332 15.90 46.57 -31.06
CA ASP A 332 14.57 46.11 -31.46
C ASP A 332 14.48 45.78 -32.96
N TYR A 333 14.90 44.57 -33.31
CA TYR A 333 14.82 44.06 -34.68
C TYR A 333 13.62 43.13 -34.89
N ALA A 334 12.99 43.23 -36.06
CA ALA A 334 12.05 42.22 -36.54
C ALA A 334 12.75 40.85 -36.66
N PHE A 335 11.97 39.76 -36.55
CA PHE A 335 12.45 38.39 -36.70
C PHE A 335 11.40 37.62 -37.51
N GLY A 336 11.78 37.11 -38.69
CA GLY A 336 10.94 36.35 -39.60
C GLY A 336 11.12 34.83 -39.52
N ASP A 337 12.20 34.36 -38.88
CA ASP A 337 12.55 32.93 -38.74
C ASP A 337 12.70 32.25 -40.12
N VAL A 338 13.21 32.99 -41.11
CA VAL A 338 12.94 32.67 -42.53
C VAL A 338 13.72 31.47 -43.08
N TRP A 339 14.82 31.04 -42.46
CA TRP A 339 15.45 29.75 -42.76
C TRP A 339 14.57 28.55 -42.38
N ARG A 340 13.74 28.69 -41.33
CA ARG A 340 12.91 27.61 -40.79
C ARG A 340 11.68 27.33 -41.67
N THR A 341 11.28 28.32 -42.47
CA THR A 341 10.12 28.25 -43.37
C THR A 341 10.48 27.92 -44.82
N ASN A 342 11.77 27.78 -45.14
CA ASN A 342 12.28 27.52 -46.49
C ASN A 342 13.04 26.19 -46.57
N ALA A 343 12.77 25.38 -47.60
CA ALA A 343 13.26 23.98 -47.73
C ALA A 343 14.79 23.83 -47.72
N ALA A 344 15.53 24.90 -48.01
CA ALA A 344 16.94 25.05 -47.69
C ALA A 344 17.17 26.45 -47.10
N ALA A 345 17.98 26.55 -46.06
CA ALA A 345 18.47 27.84 -45.60
C ALA A 345 19.39 28.44 -46.68
N THR A 346 19.15 29.69 -47.06
CA THR A 346 19.99 30.42 -48.04
C THR A 346 20.65 31.62 -47.37
N GLN A 347 21.72 32.16 -47.96
CA GLN A 347 22.40 33.37 -47.46
C GLN A 347 21.40 34.49 -47.11
N ALA A 348 20.53 34.83 -48.06
CA ALA A 348 19.50 35.86 -47.91
C ALA A 348 18.41 35.52 -46.87
N ASN A 349 18.33 34.27 -46.38
CA ASN A 349 17.51 33.91 -45.22
C ASN A 349 18.25 34.14 -43.90
N LEU A 350 19.55 33.85 -43.83
CA LEU A 350 20.36 34.15 -42.65
C LEU A 350 20.54 35.67 -42.49
N ASP A 351 20.87 36.39 -43.56
CA ASP A 351 21.05 37.85 -43.59
C ASP A 351 19.81 38.60 -43.04
N ALA A 352 18.61 38.12 -43.40
CA ALA A 352 17.34 38.77 -43.06
C ALA A 352 17.08 38.85 -41.56
N ASP A 353 17.57 37.86 -40.81
CA ASP A 353 17.38 37.71 -39.36
C ASP A 353 18.72 37.68 -38.58
N ALA A 354 19.85 38.03 -39.20
CA ALA A 354 21.16 38.08 -38.53
C ALA A 354 21.14 39.04 -37.32
N ASN A 355 20.48 40.20 -37.44
CA ASN A 355 20.39 41.19 -36.37
C ASN A 355 19.68 40.68 -35.09
N PRO A 356 18.44 40.14 -35.13
CA PRO A 356 17.80 39.56 -33.95
C PRO A 356 18.53 38.31 -33.42
N VAL A 357 19.19 37.52 -34.27
CA VAL A 357 20.00 36.35 -33.87
C VAL A 357 21.20 36.75 -33.01
N ILE A 358 22.04 37.67 -33.50
CA ILE A 358 23.22 38.14 -32.75
C ILE A 358 22.79 38.86 -31.45
N THR A 359 21.65 39.57 -31.49
CA THR A 359 21.02 40.17 -30.29
C THR A 359 20.59 39.10 -29.27
N GLN A 360 20.10 37.94 -29.72
CA GLN A 360 19.73 36.83 -28.85
C GLN A 360 20.96 36.14 -28.24
N LEU A 361 22.01 35.88 -29.04
CA LEU A 361 23.27 35.30 -28.57
C LEU A 361 23.97 36.18 -27.52
N PHE A 362 23.96 37.49 -27.76
CA PHE A 362 24.42 38.52 -26.82
C PHE A 362 23.64 38.51 -25.50
N TYR A 363 22.32 38.39 -25.57
CA TYR A 363 21.46 38.30 -24.38
C TYR A 363 21.74 37.02 -23.58
N TYR A 364 21.75 35.84 -24.22
CA TYR A 364 21.97 34.58 -23.51
C TYR A 364 23.37 34.50 -22.86
N ASN A 365 24.44 34.98 -23.54
CA ASN A 365 25.78 35.03 -22.94
C ASN A 365 25.83 35.93 -21.69
N ASN A 366 25.18 37.09 -21.72
CA ASN A 366 25.05 37.98 -20.56
C ASN A 366 24.20 37.36 -19.43
N VAL A 367 23.12 36.64 -19.78
CA VAL A 367 22.29 35.89 -18.82
C VAL A 367 23.06 34.74 -18.16
N MET A 368 23.95 34.07 -18.90
CA MET A 368 24.85 33.04 -18.33
C MET A 368 25.88 33.68 -17.40
N HIS A 369 26.49 34.81 -17.79
CA HIS A 369 27.39 35.56 -16.92
C HIS A 369 26.72 35.91 -15.57
N GLU A 370 25.57 36.60 -15.56
CA GLU A 370 24.91 37.00 -14.31
C GLU A 370 24.47 35.82 -13.42
N TYR A 371 24.04 34.73 -14.06
CA TYR A 371 23.64 33.49 -13.40
C TYR A 371 24.83 32.85 -12.68
N LEU A 372 25.95 32.65 -13.38
CA LEU A 372 27.15 32.02 -12.84
C LEU A 372 27.87 32.93 -11.84
N TYR A 373 27.88 34.24 -12.07
CA TYR A 373 28.33 35.24 -11.08
C TYR A 373 27.51 35.14 -9.79
N GLY A 374 26.19 34.90 -9.91
CA GLY A 374 25.29 34.64 -8.77
C GLY A 374 25.67 33.41 -7.94
N LEU A 375 26.33 32.42 -8.54
CA LEU A 375 26.84 31.20 -7.89
C LEU A 375 28.32 31.31 -7.48
N GLY A 376 28.94 32.48 -7.68
CA GLY A 376 30.35 32.72 -7.36
C GLY A 376 31.33 32.23 -8.42
N PHE A 377 30.99 32.32 -9.70
CA PHE A 377 31.97 32.45 -10.79
C PHE A 377 32.22 33.95 -11.03
N ASP A 378 32.99 34.54 -10.12
CA ASP A 378 33.31 35.97 -10.05
C ASP A 378 34.71 36.29 -10.62
N GLU A 379 35.13 37.55 -10.54
CA GLU A 379 36.44 37.98 -11.07
C GLU A 379 37.62 37.27 -10.40
N ALA A 380 37.55 37.00 -9.09
CA ALA A 380 38.59 36.23 -8.40
C ALA A 380 38.61 34.74 -8.81
N SER A 381 37.46 34.23 -9.25
CA SER A 381 37.26 32.87 -9.77
C SER A 381 37.54 32.73 -11.27
N ARG A 382 38.06 33.78 -11.93
CA ARG A 382 38.50 33.78 -13.35
C ARG A 382 37.33 33.69 -14.34
N ASN A 383 36.29 34.49 -14.11
CA ASN A 383 35.19 34.69 -15.06
C ASN A 383 35.63 35.47 -16.32
N PHE A 384 34.67 35.88 -17.16
CA PHE A 384 34.93 36.46 -18.48
C PHE A 384 34.52 37.94 -18.52
N GLN A 385 35.45 38.85 -18.25
CA GLN A 385 35.16 40.29 -18.16
C GLN A 385 36.28 41.18 -18.72
N ALA A 386 35.89 42.19 -19.53
CA ALA A 386 36.82 43.18 -20.08
C ALA A 386 37.42 44.12 -19.01
N SER A 387 36.69 44.33 -17.92
CA SER A 387 37.09 45.14 -16.77
C SER A 387 36.58 44.53 -15.48
N ASN A 388 37.51 44.02 -14.67
CA ASN A 388 37.22 43.39 -13.38
C ASN A 388 37.02 44.43 -12.26
N SER A 389 37.09 45.73 -12.59
CA SER A 389 36.90 46.86 -11.67
C SER A 389 37.74 46.78 -10.38
N GLY A 390 38.88 46.09 -10.41
CA GLY A 390 39.75 45.85 -9.27
C GLY A 390 39.30 44.75 -8.28
N ARG A 391 38.29 43.94 -8.62
CA ARG A 391 37.71 42.91 -7.72
C ARG A 391 38.48 41.58 -7.68
N GLY A 392 39.28 41.26 -8.70
CA GLY A 392 40.10 40.05 -8.76
C GLY A 392 40.50 39.67 -10.18
N GLY A 393 41.20 38.54 -10.33
CA GLY A 393 41.53 37.94 -11.63
C GLY A 393 42.42 38.78 -12.55
N ALA A 394 42.59 38.30 -13.78
CA ALA A 394 43.14 39.04 -14.90
C ALA A 394 42.00 39.47 -15.83
N GLN A 395 41.75 40.77 -15.90
CA GLN A 395 40.73 41.34 -16.79
C GLN A 395 41.17 41.35 -18.26
N GLY A 396 40.19 41.51 -19.15
CA GLY A 396 40.41 41.72 -20.59
C GLY A 396 39.85 40.59 -21.45
N ASP A 397 38.99 39.73 -20.89
CA ASP A 397 38.56 38.47 -21.48
C ASP A 397 37.03 38.29 -21.61
N PRO A 398 36.28 39.28 -22.16
CA PRO A 398 34.88 39.06 -22.53
C PRO A 398 34.77 37.91 -23.53
N VAL A 399 33.67 37.16 -23.48
CA VAL A 399 33.41 36.09 -24.46
C VAL A 399 33.31 36.71 -25.87
N LEU A 400 34.05 36.15 -26.83
CA LEU A 400 33.81 36.39 -28.26
C LEU A 400 32.73 35.41 -28.70
N ALA A 401 31.56 35.89 -29.09
CA ALA A 401 30.40 35.06 -29.42
C ALA A 401 30.06 35.19 -30.91
N GLU A 402 30.42 34.18 -31.68
CA GLU A 402 30.38 34.14 -33.13
C GLU A 402 29.14 33.37 -33.60
N ALA A 403 28.20 34.10 -34.20
CA ALA A 403 26.96 33.55 -34.75
C ALA A 403 27.13 33.15 -36.21
N GLN A 404 26.53 32.02 -36.60
CA GLN A 404 26.52 31.48 -37.97
C GLN A 404 27.94 31.26 -38.52
N ASP A 405 28.86 30.83 -37.64
CA ASP A 405 30.29 30.76 -37.88
C ASP A 405 30.65 29.86 -39.07
N GLY A 406 31.47 30.38 -39.99
CA GLY A 406 32.05 29.64 -41.12
C GLY A 406 31.09 29.30 -42.26
N TRP A 407 29.92 29.97 -42.35
CA TRP A 407 28.85 29.70 -43.33
C TRP A 407 29.24 29.96 -44.81
N ASP A 408 29.73 31.16 -45.13
CA ASP A 408 30.10 31.60 -46.49
C ASP A 408 31.26 30.75 -47.07
N LEU A 409 32.02 30.18 -46.15
CA LEU A 409 33.11 29.23 -46.34
C LEU A 409 32.65 27.84 -46.86
N GLY A 410 31.36 27.51 -46.77
CA GLY A 410 30.71 26.31 -47.31
C GLY A 410 30.63 25.14 -46.32
N CYS A 411 29.41 24.71 -45.97
CA CYS A 411 29.21 23.77 -44.87
C CYS A 411 29.47 22.29 -45.19
N GLU A 412 30.07 21.62 -44.20
CA GLU A 412 30.33 20.19 -44.18
C GLU A 412 29.77 19.64 -42.85
N ASP A 413 28.72 18.82 -42.95
CA ASP A 413 28.13 18.04 -41.86
C ASP A 413 28.92 16.72 -41.71
N ASP A 414 29.31 16.34 -40.49
CA ASP A 414 30.20 15.19 -40.26
C ASP A 414 29.48 14.04 -39.52
N ALA A 415 29.45 12.88 -40.18
CA ALA A 415 29.00 11.63 -39.59
C ALA A 415 30.15 10.79 -38.99
N THR A 416 31.42 11.14 -39.24
CA THR A 416 32.60 10.37 -38.84
C THR A 416 33.87 11.24 -38.76
N PRO A 417 34.28 11.71 -37.56
CA PRO A 417 35.52 12.45 -37.37
C PRO A 417 36.75 11.72 -37.94
N PRO A 418 37.75 12.45 -38.48
CA PRO A 418 38.07 13.85 -38.20
C PRO A 418 37.85 14.84 -39.37
N SER A 419 36.84 14.63 -40.21
CA SER A 419 36.54 15.48 -41.37
C SER A 419 35.81 16.78 -40.98
N ARG A 420 36.58 17.82 -40.64
CA ARG A 420 36.20 19.26 -40.67
C ARG A 420 34.69 19.58 -40.55
N MET A 421 34.09 19.35 -39.38
CA MET A 421 32.78 19.93 -39.06
C MET A 421 32.82 21.44 -39.30
N ARG A 422 31.87 21.97 -40.09
CA ARG A 422 31.91 23.36 -40.57
C ARG A 422 30.51 23.91 -40.79
N CYS A 423 30.18 24.97 -40.06
CA CYS A 423 28.91 25.70 -40.07
C CYS A 423 27.60 24.89 -39.92
N LEU A 424 27.69 23.59 -39.57
CA LEU A 424 26.54 22.71 -39.34
C LEU A 424 26.68 21.82 -38.10
N ASN A 425 25.53 21.57 -37.46
CA ASN A 425 25.25 20.47 -36.52
C ASN A 425 26.18 20.39 -35.29
N ASN A 426 26.73 21.52 -34.84
CA ASN A 426 27.54 21.60 -33.63
C ASN A 426 27.58 23.02 -33.03
N ALA A 427 28.34 23.19 -31.95
CA ALA A 427 28.94 24.44 -31.51
C ALA A 427 30.34 24.13 -30.94
N ASN A 428 31.11 25.14 -30.48
CA ASN A 428 32.25 24.90 -29.61
C ASN A 428 32.65 26.13 -28.77
N PHE A 429 33.36 25.91 -27.66
CA PHE A 429 33.86 26.95 -26.76
C PHE A 429 35.36 26.81 -26.46
N GLY A 430 36.19 27.56 -27.17
CA GLY A 430 37.63 27.64 -26.93
C GLY A 430 37.95 28.46 -25.67
N THR A 431 38.45 27.81 -24.61
CA THR A 431 38.80 28.47 -23.34
C THR A 431 40.32 28.61 -23.15
N PRO A 432 40.90 29.81 -23.33
CA PRO A 432 42.26 30.10 -22.89
C PRO A 432 42.30 30.48 -21.39
N PRO A 433 43.51 30.64 -20.82
CA PRO A 433 43.69 31.12 -19.45
C PRO A 433 43.05 32.48 -19.15
N ASP A 434 42.96 32.80 -17.87
CA ASP A 434 42.49 34.07 -17.30
C ASP A 434 43.16 35.29 -17.95
N GLY A 435 42.37 36.31 -18.31
CA GLY A 435 42.85 37.52 -19.00
C GLY A 435 43.09 37.39 -20.51
N ALA A 436 42.66 36.28 -21.12
CA ALA A 436 42.49 36.15 -22.58
C ALA A 436 41.05 35.73 -22.90
N SER A 437 40.39 36.41 -23.85
CA SER A 437 39.01 36.13 -24.24
C SER A 437 38.81 34.68 -24.69
N PRO A 438 37.81 33.95 -24.17
CA PRO A 438 37.34 32.73 -24.80
C PRO A 438 36.51 33.03 -26.05
N ARG A 439 36.32 32.01 -26.88
CA ARG A 439 35.59 32.05 -28.14
C ARG A 439 34.47 31.02 -28.13
N MET A 440 33.23 31.44 -28.38
CA MET A 440 32.03 30.60 -28.56
C MET A 440 31.63 30.67 -30.03
N GLN A 441 31.72 29.56 -30.77
CA GLN A 441 31.30 29.48 -32.17
C GLN A 441 29.97 28.73 -32.27
N MET A 442 28.94 29.40 -32.80
CA MET A 442 27.58 28.89 -32.93
C MET A 442 27.24 28.63 -34.40
N PHE A 443 26.94 27.38 -34.74
CA PHE A 443 26.62 26.98 -36.11
C PHE A 443 25.11 26.92 -36.38
N MET A 444 24.76 26.78 -37.66
CA MET A 444 23.42 26.37 -38.08
C MET A 444 23.20 24.87 -37.80
N TRP A 445 21.95 24.41 -37.76
CA TRP A 445 21.61 23.01 -37.50
C TRP A 445 20.60 22.50 -38.55
N GLN A 446 20.92 21.32 -39.09
CA GLN A 446 20.16 20.57 -40.09
C GLN A 446 19.98 19.10 -39.63
N PRO A 447 19.24 18.84 -38.53
CA PRO A 447 18.88 17.48 -38.12
C PRO A 447 17.83 16.81 -39.04
N GLY A 448 17.30 17.58 -39.99
CA GLY A 448 16.13 17.29 -40.80
C GLY A 448 15.50 18.59 -41.28
N TYR A 449 14.19 18.57 -41.57
CA TYR A 449 13.42 19.80 -41.81
C TYR A 449 12.49 20.06 -40.62
N PRO A 450 12.42 21.30 -40.08
CA PRO A 450 13.08 22.52 -40.56
C PRO A 450 14.47 22.78 -39.97
N TRP A 451 15.23 23.63 -40.66
CA TRP A 451 16.53 24.17 -40.24
C TRP A 451 16.42 25.09 -39.02
N ARG A 452 17.48 25.18 -38.21
CA ARG A 452 17.52 25.95 -36.95
C ARG A 452 18.87 26.66 -36.80
N ASP A 453 18.90 27.73 -36.02
CA ASP A 453 20.13 28.49 -35.71
C ASP A 453 20.51 28.21 -34.26
N GLY A 454 21.72 27.68 -34.02
CA GLY A 454 22.17 27.33 -32.67
C GLY A 454 22.26 28.54 -31.73
N SER A 455 22.42 29.75 -32.28
CA SER A 455 22.47 31.01 -31.52
C SER A 455 21.12 31.40 -30.88
N LEU A 456 20.04 30.69 -31.21
CA LEU A 456 18.72 30.81 -30.58
C LEU A 456 18.46 29.74 -29.50
N ASP A 457 19.38 28.78 -29.32
CA ASP A 457 19.25 27.69 -28.36
C ASP A 457 19.98 28.02 -27.05
N GLY A 458 19.21 28.33 -26.02
CA GLY A 458 19.74 28.59 -24.68
C GLY A 458 20.46 27.39 -24.07
N ASP A 459 20.17 26.16 -24.50
CA ASP A 459 20.88 24.98 -23.99
C ASP A 459 22.29 24.91 -24.55
N VAL A 460 22.43 24.99 -25.87
CA VAL A 460 23.74 24.90 -26.54
C VAL A 460 24.62 26.04 -26.04
N ILE A 461 24.08 27.26 -25.90
CA ILE A 461 24.82 28.40 -25.34
C ILE A 461 25.20 28.17 -23.86
N ALA A 462 24.34 27.56 -23.04
CA ALA A 462 24.67 27.25 -21.65
C ALA A 462 25.69 26.11 -21.52
N HIS A 463 25.64 25.11 -22.41
CA HIS A 463 26.60 24.03 -22.55
C HIS A 463 27.98 24.57 -22.93
N GLU A 464 28.07 25.35 -24.02
CA GLU A 464 29.31 25.98 -24.46
C GLU A 464 29.92 26.86 -23.36
N TYR A 465 29.12 27.73 -22.73
CA TYR A 465 29.58 28.54 -21.61
C TYR A 465 30.09 27.67 -20.43
N GLY A 466 29.50 26.48 -20.22
CA GLY A 466 29.90 25.50 -19.22
C GLY A 466 31.29 24.87 -19.45
N HIS A 467 31.74 24.75 -20.70
CA HIS A 467 33.14 24.41 -20.99
C HIS A 467 34.06 25.51 -20.50
N GLY A 468 33.66 26.78 -20.67
CA GLY A 468 34.34 27.94 -20.11
C GLY A 468 34.47 27.88 -18.59
N VAL A 469 33.36 27.66 -17.89
CA VAL A 469 33.32 27.56 -16.42
C VAL A 469 34.20 26.42 -15.91
N SER A 470 34.07 25.22 -16.47
CA SER A 470 34.83 24.04 -16.02
C SER A 470 36.33 24.20 -16.27
N ASN A 471 36.74 24.77 -17.41
CA ASN A 471 38.15 25.07 -17.67
C ASN A 471 38.73 26.18 -16.77
N ARG A 472 37.94 27.21 -16.44
CA ARG A 472 38.39 28.32 -15.57
C ARG A 472 38.34 27.98 -14.07
N LEU A 473 37.44 27.12 -13.61
CA LEU A 473 37.35 26.73 -12.20
C LEU A 473 38.29 25.57 -11.85
N VAL A 474 38.20 24.44 -12.56
CA VAL A 474 38.88 23.19 -12.19
C VAL A 474 40.39 23.33 -12.27
N GLY A 475 41.11 22.71 -11.33
CA GLY A 475 42.57 22.74 -11.28
C GLY A 475 43.18 24.13 -11.06
N GLY A 476 42.37 25.13 -10.68
CA GLY A 476 42.81 26.53 -10.53
C GLY A 476 42.85 27.31 -11.84
N GLY A 477 42.06 26.92 -12.85
CA GLY A 477 42.10 27.52 -14.20
C GLY A 477 42.83 26.66 -15.23
N ASN A 478 42.85 25.34 -15.02
CA ASN A 478 43.40 24.36 -15.94
C ASN A 478 42.77 22.99 -15.66
N LEU A 479 41.66 22.69 -16.35
CA LEU A 479 41.03 21.37 -16.33
C LEU A 479 41.98 20.27 -16.84
N GLY A 480 42.83 20.60 -17.82
CA GLY A 480 43.73 19.66 -18.48
C GLY A 480 43.01 18.74 -19.48
N GLY A 481 43.53 17.53 -19.71
CA GLY A 481 42.94 16.59 -20.67
C GLY A 481 43.18 15.12 -20.32
N GLY A 482 42.23 14.27 -20.73
CA GLY A 482 42.16 12.84 -20.45
C GLY A 482 40.76 12.32 -20.80
N PRO A 483 40.55 11.00 -20.95
CA PRO A 483 39.27 10.46 -21.40
C PRO A 483 38.13 10.67 -20.39
N GLN A 484 38.41 10.66 -19.07
CA GLN A 484 37.43 11.07 -18.06
C GLN A 484 37.38 12.58 -17.91
N THR A 485 38.53 13.27 -17.91
CA THR A 485 38.58 14.74 -17.80
C THR A 485 37.78 15.44 -18.89
N GLY A 486 37.85 14.97 -20.14
CA GLY A 486 37.03 15.49 -21.24
C GLY A 486 35.54 15.19 -21.04
N ALA A 487 35.19 13.95 -20.71
CA ALA A 487 33.81 13.55 -20.45
C ALA A 487 33.17 14.28 -19.25
N LEU A 488 33.94 14.62 -18.22
CA LEU A 488 33.50 15.50 -17.14
C LEU A 488 33.23 16.91 -17.65
N GLY A 489 34.05 17.45 -18.56
CA GLY A 489 33.79 18.71 -19.26
C GLY A 489 32.41 18.72 -19.93
N GLU A 490 32.11 17.71 -20.76
CA GLU A 490 30.80 17.52 -21.40
C GLU A 490 29.66 17.46 -20.37
N GLY A 491 29.81 16.61 -19.35
CA GLY A 491 28.77 16.36 -18.36
C GLY A 491 28.52 17.57 -17.46
N TRP A 492 29.55 18.38 -17.18
CA TRP A 492 29.41 19.65 -16.45
C TRP A 492 28.75 20.72 -17.30
N SER A 493 29.04 20.77 -18.60
CA SER A 493 28.37 21.67 -19.53
C SER A 493 26.87 21.35 -19.65
N ASP A 494 26.50 20.08 -19.80
CA ASP A 494 25.11 19.62 -19.74
C ASP A 494 24.45 19.94 -18.38
N THR A 495 25.19 19.74 -17.28
CA THR A 495 24.74 20.09 -15.93
C THR A 495 24.43 21.58 -15.79
N ILE A 496 25.29 22.45 -16.32
CA ILE A 496 25.07 23.90 -16.29
C ILE A 496 23.82 24.28 -17.12
N SER A 497 23.57 23.58 -18.24
CA SER A 497 22.38 23.75 -19.08
C SER A 497 21.08 23.37 -18.34
N PHE A 498 20.90 22.11 -17.93
CA PHE A 498 19.64 21.68 -17.32
C PHE A 498 19.39 22.29 -15.94
N LEU A 499 20.43 22.75 -15.24
CA LEU A 499 20.28 23.55 -14.02
C LEU A 499 19.95 25.01 -14.31
N LYS A 500 20.32 25.56 -15.46
CA LYS A 500 19.96 26.92 -15.88
C LYS A 500 18.49 27.02 -16.29
N TRP A 501 18.03 26.07 -17.10
CA TRP A 501 16.69 26.10 -17.71
C TRP A 501 15.64 25.28 -16.94
N GLY A 502 16.07 24.33 -16.12
CA GLY A 502 15.22 23.63 -15.16
C GLY A 502 14.47 22.43 -15.73
N ASP A 503 14.94 21.88 -16.84
CA ASP A 503 14.33 20.83 -17.64
C ASP A 503 15.10 19.48 -17.46
N ALA A 504 15.11 18.59 -18.47
CA ALA A 504 15.67 17.24 -18.42
C ALA A 504 16.35 16.78 -19.73
N VAL A 505 16.42 17.65 -20.73
CA VAL A 505 16.96 17.38 -22.07
C VAL A 505 18.06 18.42 -22.34
N VAL A 506 18.76 18.34 -23.47
CA VAL A 506 19.71 19.36 -23.93
C VAL A 506 19.61 19.41 -25.44
N GLY A 507 19.34 20.58 -26.00
CA GLY A 507 19.34 20.81 -27.45
C GLY A 507 18.18 20.14 -28.18
N GLU A 508 17.04 19.93 -27.51
CA GLU A 508 15.78 19.56 -28.18
C GLU A 508 15.32 20.63 -29.17
N TYR A 509 15.71 21.90 -28.99
CA TYR A 509 15.50 22.89 -30.03
C TYR A 509 16.39 22.60 -31.22
N VAL A 510 17.73 22.67 -31.16
CA VAL A 510 18.58 22.47 -32.36
C VAL A 510 18.31 21.16 -33.12
N THR A 511 17.90 20.10 -32.42
CA THR A 511 17.55 18.80 -33.04
C THR A 511 16.08 18.64 -33.46
N GLY A 512 15.16 19.41 -32.88
CA GLY A 512 13.72 19.13 -32.90
C GLY A 512 13.30 17.87 -32.11
N ASN A 513 14.21 17.24 -31.35
CA ASN A 513 13.99 15.97 -30.64
C ASN A 513 13.64 16.21 -29.17
N THR A 514 12.40 16.56 -28.87
CA THR A 514 11.89 16.79 -27.49
C THR A 514 11.87 15.55 -26.58
N ARG A 515 12.39 14.40 -27.04
CA ARG A 515 12.50 13.17 -26.24
C ARG A 515 13.88 12.97 -25.63
N THR A 516 14.97 13.32 -26.33
CA THR A 516 16.36 13.16 -25.84
C THR A 516 17.35 14.22 -26.33
N GLY A 517 16.93 15.19 -27.15
CA GLY A 517 17.80 16.25 -27.67
C GLY A 517 18.97 15.71 -28.49
N ILE A 518 20.17 16.26 -28.24
CA ILE A 518 21.45 15.77 -28.80
C ILE A 518 22.04 14.55 -28.06
N ARG A 519 21.40 14.11 -26.96
CA ARG A 519 21.90 13.06 -26.07
C ARG A 519 21.13 11.74 -26.29
N SER A 520 21.64 10.64 -25.75
CA SER A 520 21.01 9.33 -25.92
C SER A 520 19.83 9.10 -24.99
N GLN A 521 19.86 9.72 -23.80
CA GLN A 521 18.82 9.59 -22.79
C GLN A 521 18.52 10.98 -22.20
N ARG A 522 17.23 11.28 -21.98
CA ARG A 522 16.79 12.36 -21.09
C ARG A 522 17.23 12.05 -19.65
N TYR A 523 17.71 13.05 -18.92
CA TYR A 523 18.49 12.83 -17.71
C TYR A 523 17.68 12.25 -16.54
N ASP A 524 16.43 12.69 -16.37
CA ASP A 524 15.50 12.23 -15.33
C ASP A 524 15.09 10.75 -15.46
N THR A 525 15.32 10.12 -16.61
CA THR A 525 15.18 8.66 -16.80
C THR A 525 16.44 8.03 -17.42
N SER A 526 17.61 8.64 -17.24
CA SER A 526 18.86 8.11 -17.79
C SER A 526 19.36 6.93 -16.98
N THR A 527 19.66 5.83 -17.68
CA THR A 527 20.20 4.57 -17.15
C THR A 527 21.73 4.47 -17.22
N GLU A 528 22.42 5.52 -17.68
CA GLU A 528 23.89 5.54 -17.75
C GLU A 528 24.52 5.51 -16.35
N GLY A 529 25.53 4.66 -16.15
CA GLY A 529 26.26 4.50 -14.89
C GLY A 529 27.74 4.24 -15.16
N TRP A 530 28.61 4.61 -14.23
CA TRP A 530 30.07 4.67 -14.45
C TRP A 530 30.72 3.32 -14.79
N GLY A 531 30.08 2.21 -14.43
CA GLY A 531 30.49 0.87 -14.88
C GLY A 531 30.38 0.63 -16.40
N SER A 532 29.70 1.50 -17.16
CA SER A 532 29.65 1.47 -18.63
C SER A 532 30.70 2.37 -19.31
N PHE A 533 31.58 3.02 -18.53
CA PHE A 533 32.61 3.92 -19.05
C PHE A 533 33.58 3.20 -19.99
N ASP A 534 33.71 3.72 -21.21
CA ASP A 534 34.67 3.27 -22.22
C ASP A 534 35.18 4.48 -23.01
N PRO A 535 36.50 4.76 -23.02
CA PRO A 535 37.10 5.80 -23.86
C PRO A 535 36.73 5.69 -25.35
N GLY A 536 36.43 4.49 -25.85
CA GLY A 536 35.97 4.25 -27.23
C GLY A 536 34.60 4.86 -27.56
N ARG A 537 33.75 5.15 -26.56
CA ARG A 537 32.45 5.82 -26.74
C ARG A 537 32.57 7.34 -27.00
N GLY A 538 33.76 7.92 -26.85
CA GLY A 538 33.98 9.37 -26.95
C GLY A 538 33.53 10.15 -25.71
N VAL A 539 33.88 11.44 -25.63
CA VAL A 539 33.65 12.25 -24.42
C VAL A 539 32.15 12.46 -24.14
N HIS A 540 31.35 12.88 -25.12
CA HIS A 540 29.92 13.18 -24.95
C HIS A 540 29.14 12.02 -24.30
N ARG A 541 29.31 10.80 -24.86
CA ARG A 541 28.59 9.59 -24.41
C ARG A 541 29.02 9.05 -23.05
N ASN A 542 30.18 9.47 -22.55
CA ASN A 542 30.61 9.22 -21.17
C ASN A 542 30.16 10.37 -20.26
N GLY A 543 30.12 11.62 -20.75
CA GLY A 543 29.63 12.78 -20.02
C GLY A 543 28.17 12.68 -19.59
N GLU A 544 27.33 12.01 -20.39
CA GLU A 544 25.96 11.64 -20.03
C GLU A 544 25.87 10.89 -18.67
N VAL A 545 26.89 10.10 -18.29
CA VAL A 545 26.96 9.44 -16.96
C VAL A 545 27.08 10.48 -15.83
N TRP A 546 27.94 11.48 -16.01
CA TRP A 546 28.19 12.52 -15.00
C TRP A 546 27.00 13.47 -14.88
N ALA A 547 26.50 13.94 -16.02
CA ALA A 547 25.29 14.75 -16.11
C ALA A 547 24.08 14.07 -15.44
N ALA A 548 23.84 12.79 -15.73
CA ALA A 548 22.77 12.02 -15.08
C ALA A 548 22.99 11.83 -13.57
N THR A 549 24.24 11.64 -13.11
CA THR A 549 24.56 11.56 -11.68
C THR A 549 24.23 12.86 -10.95
N VAL A 550 24.55 14.01 -11.54
CA VAL A 550 24.20 15.32 -10.96
C VAL A 550 22.70 15.60 -11.07
N TYR A 551 22.02 15.04 -12.08
CA TYR A 551 20.56 15.10 -12.18
C TYR A 551 19.86 14.39 -11.02
N ASP A 552 20.37 13.25 -10.55
CA ASP A 552 19.83 12.59 -9.35
C ASP A 552 19.96 13.47 -8.10
N ILE A 553 21.06 14.25 -7.98
CA ILE A 553 21.22 15.24 -6.90
C ILE A 553 20.19 16.36 -7.06
N ARG A 554 19.96 16.85 -8.29
CA ARG A 554 18.94 17.86 -8.63
C ARG A 554 17.52 17.39 -8.26
N GLU A 555 17.16 16.13 -8.49
CA GLU A 555 15.87 15.57 -8.05
C GLU A 555 15.80 15.44 -6.52
N ALA A 556 16.87 15.00 -5.86
CA ALA A 556 16.87 14.78 -4.41
C ALA A 556 16.96 16.08 -3.57
N LYS A 557 17.53 17.17 -4.12
CA LYS A 557 17.80 18.43 -3.39
C LYS A 557 17.23 19.70 -4.02
N GLY A 558 16.73 19.62 -5.25
CA GLY A 558 16.27 20.76 -6.02
C GLY A 558 17.40 21.55 -6.68
N ILE A 559 17.06 22.19 -7.81
CA ILE A 559 17.98 22.91 -8.71
C ILE A 559 18.93 23.87 -7.97
N ALA A 560 18.41 24.77 -7.12
CA ALA A 560 19.21 25.84 -6.51
C ALA A 560 20.29 25.36 -5.54
N HIS A 561 20.07 24.22 -4.86
CA HIS A 561 21.11 23.61 -4.01
C HIS A 561 22.20 22.97 -4.89
N THR A 562 21.79 22.19 -5.90
CA THR A 562 22.71 21.51 -6.82
C THR A 562 23.56 22.48 -7.64
N GLN A 563 22.99 23.63 -8.05
CA GLN A 563 23.71 24.73 -8.70
C GLN A 563 24.95 25.18 -7.90
N GLN A 564 24.76 25.55 -6.63
CA GLN A 564 25.88 26.01 -5.78
C GLN A 564 26.88 24.88 -5.51
N LEU A 565 26.37 23.67 -5.24
CA LEU A 565 27.18 22.49 -4.95
C LEU A 565 28.09 22.09 -6.12
N VAL A 566 27.61 22.21 -7.37
CA VAL A 566 28.40 21.93 -8.58
C VAL A 566 29.49 22.97 -8.79
N ILE A 567 29.18 24.26 -8.69
CA ILE A 567 30.13 25.36 -8.93
C ILE A 567 31.26 25.37 -7.88
N ASP A 568 30.95 25.11 -6.61
CA ASP A 568 31.98 24.96 -5.58
C ASP A 568 32.69 23.60 -5.67
N GLY A 569 32.00 22.55 -6.13
CA GLY A 569 32.60 21.25 -6.43
C GLY A 569 33.70 21.34 -7.49
N MET A 570 33.48 22.12 -8.55
CA MET A 570 34.51 22.42 -9.56
C MET A 570 35.74 23.11 -8.96
N LYS A 571 35.55 24.10 -8.06
CA LYS A 571 36.65 24.81 -7.38
C LYS A 571 37.50 23.88 -6.51
N ASN A 572 36.87 22.85 -5.92
CA ASN A 572 37.52 21.82 -5.12
C ASN A 572 38.18 20.71 -5.98
N THR A 573 37.90 20.65 -7.28
CA THR A 573 38.37 19.55 -8.16
C THR A 573 39.77 19.83 -8.72
N VAL A 574 40.64 18.80 -8.69
CA VAL A 574 42.03 18.88 -9.16
C VAL A 574 42.16 18.95 -10.68
N HIS A 575 43.31 19.40 -11.18
CA HIS A 575 43.66 19.34 -12.61
C HIS A 575 43.79 17.88 -13.10
N ARG A 576 43.24 17.59 -14.29
CA ARG A 576 43.07 16.26 -14.88
C ARG A 576 42.30 15.27 -14.00
N PRO A 577 41.08 15.61 -13.55
CA PRO A 577 40.29 14.76 -12.68
C PRO A 577 39.80 13.50 -13.37
N SER A 578 39.72 12.41 -12.60
CA SER A 578 38.78 11.30 -12.81
C SER A 578 37.40 11.66 -12.24
N TYR A 579 36.39 10.83 -12.50
CA TYR A 579 35.04 11.05 -11.95
C TYR A 579 35.03 11.00 -10.42
N LEU A 580 35.97 10.26 -9.82
CA LEU A 580 36.09 10.16 -8.37
C LEU A 580 36.69 11.44 -7.75
N ASP A 581 37.63 12.10 -8.45
CA ASP A 581 38.14 13.40 -8.02
C ASP A 581 37.06 14.49 -8.08
N ALA A 582 36.21 14.44 -9.12
CA ALA A 582 35.07 15.36 -9.28
C ALA A 582 33.96 15.10 -8.24
N ARG A 583 33.67 13.82 -7.94
CA ARG A 583 32.80 13.40 -6.84
C ARG A 583 33.30 13.96 -5.51
N ASP A 584 34.58 13.77 -5.21
CA ASP A 584 35.17 14.18 -3.94
C ASP A 584 35.23 15.71 -3.82
N GLY A 585 35.36 16.43 -4.94
CA GLY A 585 35.14 17.88 -5.01
C GLY A 585 33.73 18.32 -4.61
N ILE A 586 32.70 17.64 -5.12
CA ILE A 586 31.29 17.86 -4.74
C ILE A 586 31.02 17.53 -3.26
N LEU A 587 31.57 16.41 -2.76
CA LEU A 587 31.46 16.05 -1.34
C LEU A 587 32.16 17.09 -0.45
N ALA A 588 33.32 17.61 -0.86
CA ALA A 588 33.99 18.70 -0.17
C ALA A 588 33.19 20.02 -0.20
N ALA A 589 32.42 20.28 -1.27
CA ALA A 589 31.56 21.46 -1.37
C ALA A 589 30.37 21.39 -0.39
N ASP A 590 29.76 20.23 -0.17
CA ASP A 590 28.76 20.06 0.89
C ASP A 590 29.37 20.25 2.29
N MET A 591 30.58 19.73 2.52
CA MET A 591 31.32 19.98 3.77
C MET A 591 31.57 21.46 4.04
N THR A 592 31.83 22.29 3.02
CA THR A 592 32.02 23.75 3.19
C THR A 592 30.69 24.51 3.26
N ASN A 593 29.67 24.09 2.50
CA ASN A 593 28.47 24.90 2.26
C ASN A 593 27.35 24.61 3.25
N THR A 594 27.28 23.39 3.80
CA THR A 594 26.25 22.98 4.78
C THR A 594 26.86 22.49 6.10
N GLY A 595 28.17 22.22 6.13
CA GLY A 595 28.83 21.51 7.22
C GLY A 595 28.79 19.98 7.08
N GLY A 596 28.45 19.46 5.89
CA GLY A 596 28.35 18.02 5.61
C GLY A 596 26.97 17.42 5.84
N ALA A 597 25.92 18.24 5.76
CA ALA A 597 24.54 17.85 6.05
C ALA A 597 23.97 16.84 5.05
N ASP A 598 24.50 16.79 3.81
CA ASP A 598 23.98 15.96 2.73
C ASP A 598 24.94 14.81 2.31
N GLN A 599 26.09 14.65 2.98
CA GLN A 599 27.11 13.62 2.64
C GLN A 599 26.52 12.24 2.36
N CYS A 600 25.66 11.71 3.24
CA CYS A 600 25.11 10.35 3.07
C CYS A 600 24.13 10.24 1.90
N LEU A 601 23.43 11.31 1.55
CA LEU A 601 22.58 11.35 0.35
C LEU A 601 23.45 11.41 -0.91
N LEU A 602 24.48 12.26 -0.92
CA LEU A 602 25.42 12.39 -2.03
C LEU A 602 26.16 11.06 -2.28
N TRP A 603 26.70 10.44 -1.23
CA TRP A 603 27.33 9.12 -1.32
C TRP A 603 26.39 8.06 -1.91
N ARG A 604 25.10 8.06 -1.52
CA ARG A 604 24.09 7.15 -2.08
C ARG A 604 23.87 7.38 -3.58
N VAL A 605 23.77 8.64 -4.03
CA VAL A 605 23.62 8.97 -5.45
C VAL A 605 24.84 8.51 -6.25
N PHE A 606 26.05 8.85 -5.79
CA PHE A 606 27.27 8.44 -6.47
C PHE A 606 27.43 6.91 -6.50
N ALA A 607 27.14 6.21 -5.40
CA ALA A 607 27.14 4.75 -5.33
C ALA A 607 26.09 4.11 -6.27
N GLY A 608 24.88 4.67 -6.36
CA GLY A 608 23.85 4.23 -7.30
C GLY A 608 24.28 4.34 -8.78
N ARG A 609 25.15 5.30 -9.10
CA ARG A 609 25.78 5.47 -10.42
C ARG A 609 27.13 4.72 -10.55
N GLY A 610 27.52 3.91 -9.58
CA GLY A 610 28.73 3.07 -9.60
C GLY A 610 30.02 3.75 -9.10
N MET A 611 29.93 4.93 -8.49
CA MET A 611 31.04 5.73 -7.95
C MET A 611 31.07 5.67 -6.40
N GLY A 612 30.79 4.50 -5.84
CA GLY A 612 30.73 4.24 -4.39
C GLY A 612 32.05 4.38 -3.62
N ALA A 613 32.01 4.08 -2.34
CA ALA A 613 33.11 4.29 -1.38
C ALA A 613 34.38 3.51 -1.72
N ASN A 614 34.25 2.37 -2.40
CA ASN A 614 35.36 1.51 -2.83
C ASN A 614 35.62 1.59 -4.35
N ALA A 615 34.99 2.54 -5.06
CA ALA A 615 35.22 2.76 -6.49
C ALA A 615 36.67 3.18 -6.76
N ALA A 616 37.24 2.72 -7.87
CA ALA A 616 38.64 3.01 -8.22
C ALA A 616 38.82 3.30 -9.72
N SER A 617 39.79 4.14 -10.08
CA SER A 617 40.16 4.38 -11.48
C SER A 617 41.68 4.36 -11.70
N SER A 618 42.10 4.01 -12.92
CA SER A 618 43.50 4.04 -13.33
C SER A 618 44.02 5.47 -13.50
N THR A 619 45.32 5.67 -13.30
CA THR A 619 45.98 6.99 -13.45
C THR A 619 45.94 7.54 -14.87
N ASP A 620 45.73 6.68 -15.88
CA ASP A 620 45.50 7.11 -17.28
C ASP A 620 44.01 7.33 -17.62
N GLN A 621 43.13 7.19 -16.62
CA GLN A 621 41.67 7.33 -16.66
C GLN A 621 40.94 6.35 -17.60
N LYS A 622 41.59 5.32 -18.15
CA LYS A 622 40.95 4.39 -19.11
C LYS A 622 40.24 3.21 -18.47
N THR A 623 40.64 2.81 -17.27
CA THR A 623 40.05 1.69 -16.54
C THR A 623 39.33 2.20 -15.31
N VAL A 624 38.14 1.67 -15.08
CA VAL A 624 37.29 1.94 -13.92
C VAL A 624 37.01 0.63 -13.19
N THR A 625 36.74 0.72 -11.90
CA THR A 625 36.19 -0.36 -11.08
C THR A 625 35.03 0.25 -10.33
N ALA A 626 33.83 0.03 -10.87
CA ALA A 626 32.61 0.57 -10.31
C ALA A 626 32.27 -0.13 -8.99
N ASP A 627 31.71 0.63 -8.06
CA ASP A 627 31.29 0.17 -6.74
C ASP A 627 29.92 0.76 -6.39
N GLY A 628 29.06 -0.07 -5.82
CA GLY A 628 27.72 0.29 -5.33
C GLY A 628 27.63 0.52 -3.82
N THR A 629 28.74 0.41 -3.08
CA THR A 629 28.70 0.61 -1.61
C THR A 629 28.74 2.09 -1.23
N VAL A 630 27.94 2.47 -0.23
CA VAL A 630 28.09 3.73 0.50
C VAL A 630 29.02 3.52 1.71
N PRO A 631 29.62 4.58 2.29
CA PRO A 631 30.40 4.45 3.52
C PRO A 631 29.54 3.84 4.64
N ALA A 632 30.07 2.86 5.38
CA ALA A 632 29.30 2.13 6.40
C ALA A 632 28.69 3.03 7.50
N ALA A 633 29.25 4.22 7.74
CA ALA A 633 28.68 5.19 8.66
C ALA A 633 27.34 5.80 8.17
N CYS A 634 27.05 5.72 6.87
CA CYS A 634 25.81 6.17 6.25
C CYS A 634 24.76 5.07 6.09
N LEU A 635 25.08 3.80 6.38
CA LEU A 635 24.07 2.74 6.39
C LEU A 635 23.30 2.76 7.73
N PRO A 636 21.97 2.59 7.71
CA PRO A 636 21.23 2.22 8.91
C PRO A 636 21.61 0.81 9.36
N THR A 637 21.01 0.36 10.46
CA THR A 637 21.08 -1.03 10.92
C THR A 637 19.69 -1.54 11.24
N ALA A 638 19.26 -2.57 10.53
CA ALA A 638 17.99 -3.24 10.73
C ALA A 638 18.09 -4.27 11.85
N ASP A 639 17.30 -4.08 12.90
CA ASP A 639 17.08 -5.05 13.96
C ASP A 639 15.60 -5.40 13.99
N ALA A 640 15.27 -6.65 13.63
CA ALA A 640 13.93 -7.20 13.60
C ALA A 640 13.47 -7.73 14.97
N GLY A 641 14.34 -7.70 15.98
CA GLY A 641 14.11 -8.25 17.31
C GLY A 641 13.99 -9.78 17.32
N GLY A 642 13.34 -10.31 18.35
CA GLY A 642 13.12 -11.75 18.50
C GLY A 642 14.37 -12.54 18.94
N PRO A 643 14.45 -13.85 18.64
CA PRO A 643 13.41 -14.65 17.99
C PRO A 643 12.10 -14.65 18.79
N TYR A 644 10.98 -14.75 18.09
CA TYR A 644 9.64 -14.72 18.67
C TYR A 644 9.10 -16.13 18.85
N THR A 645 8.22 -16.32 19.82
CA THR A 645 7.49 -17.57 20.02
C THR A 645 6.04 -17.25 20.35
N THR A 646 5.12 -17.98 19.74
CA THR A 646 3.69 -17.91 20.01
C THR A 646 3.07 -19.30 19.88
N ASP A 647 1.82 -19.42 20.30
CA ASP A 647 0.96 -20.55 20.00
C ASP A 647 0.12 -20.20 18.77
N GLU A 648 -0.30 -21.20 18.01
CA GLU A 648 -1.19 -20.98 16.86
C GLU A 648 -2.55 -20.39 17.25
N GLY A 649 -3.27 -19.87 16.25
CA GLY A 649 -4.40 -18.95 16.41
C GLY A 649 -4.02 -17.57 16.98
N THR A 650 -2.89 -17.45 17.70
CA THR A 650 -2.50 -16.30 18.53
C THR A 650 -1.45 -15.42 17.86
N ASP A 651 -1.86 -14.25 17.36
CA ASP A 651 -0.96 -13.29 16.70
C ASP A 651 0.15 -12.79 17.65
N VAL A 652 1.39 -12.71 17.16
CA VAL A 652 2.52 -12.12 17.88
C VAL A 652 2.87 -10.75 17.31
N THR A 653 3.29 -9.81 18.16
CA THR A 653 3.77 -8.49 17.70
C THR A 653 5.28 -8.52 17.49
N LEU A 654 5.73 -8.28 16.27
CA LEU A 654 7.13 -8.04 15.93
C LEU A 654 7.51 -6.60 16.31
N ASP A 655 8.75 -6.36 16.73
CA ASP A 655 9.23 -5.06 17.20
C ASP A 655 10.63 -4.72 16.68
N ALA A 656 10.68 -3.75 15.76
CA ALA A 656 11.90 -3.22 15.14
C ALA A 656 12.49 -2.00 15.88
N ALA A 657 12.03 -1.67 17.09
CA ALA A 657 12.43 -0.45 17.81
C ALA A 657 13.92 -0.39 18.22
N ALA A 658 14.68 -1.47 18.06
CA ALA A 658 16.14 -1.50 18.23
C ALA A 658 16.92 -1.07 16.97
N SER A 659 16.25 -0.99 15.80
CA SER A 659 16.87 -0.52 14.55
C SER A 659 17.37 0.93 14.65
N THR A 660 18.53 1.21 14.06
CA THR A 660 19.18 2.54 14.13
C THR A 660 19.39 3.16 12.75
N GLY A 661 19.36 4.49 12.67
CA GLY A 661 19.92 5.22 11.52
C GLY A 661 21.45 5.14 11.49
N GLY A 662 22.05 5.64 10.41
CA GLY A 662 23.51 5.65 10.28
C GLY A 662 24.22 6.49 11.34
N THR A 663 25.46 6.12 11.65
CA THR A 663 26.31 6.81 12.64
C THR A 663 26.87 8.16 12.17
N ALA A 664 26.82 8.44 10.87
CA ALA A 664 27.16 9.74 10.29
C ALA A 664 26.01 10.75 10.53
N PRO A 665 26.30 12.01 10.94
CA PRO A 665 25.26 13.00 11.24
C PRO A 665 24.24 13.26 10.11
N SER A 666 24.63 13.03 8.85
CA SER A 666 23.81 13.22 7.64
C SER A 666 23.02 11.99 7.18
N ALA A 667 23.11 10.85 7.86
CA ALA A 667 22.19 9.72 7.64
C ALA A 667 20.78 10.04 8.17
N GLY A 668 20.72 10.82 9.24
CA GLY A 668 19.48 11.24 9.89
C GLY A 668 18.76 10.12 10.65
N ALA A 669 17.44 10.26 10.81
CA ALA A 669 16.60 9.29 11.48
C ALA A 669 16.03 8.26 10.48
N LEU A 670 15.58 7.10 10.98
CA LEU A 670 14.82 6.15 10.18
C LEU A 670 13.46 6.77 9.76
N THR A 671 13.15 6.69 8.47
CA THR A 671 11.94 7.25 7.84
C THR A 671 10.91 6.18 7.49
N ALA A 672 11.35 4.96 7.19
CA ALA A 672 10.48 3.84 6.86
C ALA A 672 10.96 2.52 7.47
N TYR A 673 9.99 1.65 7.74
CA TYR A 673 10.14 0.27 8.18
C TYR A 673 9.16 -0.54 7.34
N ALA A 674 9.64 -1.54 6.62
CA ALA A 674 8.84 -2.42 5.77
C ALA A 674 9.22 -3.87 6.05
N TRP A 675 8.23 -4.75 6.16
CA TRP A 675 8.39 -6.14 6.54
C TRP A 675 8.08 -7.08 5.38
N ASP A 676 8.82 -8.17 5.36
CA ASP A 676 8.67 -9.36 4.53
C ASP A 676 8.22 -10.47 5.50
N LEU A 677 6.94 -10.82 5.51
CA LEU A 677 6.35 -11.73 6.50
C LEU A 677 6.14 -13.15 5.97
N ASP A 678 6.16 -13.36 4.64
CA ASP A 678 6.10 -14.69 4.01
C ASP A 678 7.46 -15.21 3.47
N ASN A 679 8.49 -14.36 3.46
CA ASN A 679 9.85 -14.65 2.99
C ASN A 679 9.93 -14.88 1.46
N ASP A 680 9.13 -14.18 0.65
CA ASP A 680 9.31 -14.15 -0.82
C ASP A 680 10.46 -13.23 -1.30
N GLY A 681 10.97 -12.36 -0.41
CA GLY A 681 12.04 -11.40 -0.69
C GLY A 681 11.55 -9.97 -0.97
N ARG A 682 10.24 -9.72 -0.91
CA ARG A 682 9.62 -8.39 -0.99
C ARG A 682 9.20 -7.92 0.39
N TYR A 683 9.38 -6.61 0.63
CA TYR A 683 9.01 -5.98 1.89
C TYR A 683 7.79 -5.09 1.66
N ASP A 684 6.63 -5.70 1.44
CA ASP A 684 5.35 -5.05 1.21
C ASP A 684 4.16 -5.61 2.02
N ASP A 685 4.36 -6.66 2.84
CA ASP A 685 3.30 -7.23 3.71
C ASP A 685 2.83 -6.26 4.80
N ALA A 686 3.76 -5.60 5.49
CA ALA A 686 3.46 -4.70 6.60
C ALA A 686 4.47 -3.56 6.71
N THR A 687 4.06 -2.47 7.36
CA THR A 687 4.93 -1.29 7.59
C THR A 687 4.82 -0.76 9.01
N GLY A 688 5.91 -0.16 9.49
CA GLY A 688 6.01 0.44 10.81
C GLY A 688 6.90 -0.32 11.79
N VAL A 689 7.19 0.33 12.93
CA VAL A 689 8.13 -0.18 13.96
C VAL A 689 7.61 -1.43 14.66
N ARG A 690 6.28 -1.57 14.81
CA ARG A 690 5.63 -2.75 15.39
C ARG A 690 4.50 -3.21 14.48
N VAL A 691 4.48 -4.50 14.16
CA VAL A 691 3.48 -5.11 13.27
C VAL A 691 3.00 -6.45 13.83
N PRO A 692 1.73 -6.83 13.63
CA PRO A 692 1.25 -8.17 13.98
C PRO A 692 1.68 -9.18 12.92
N PHE A 693 2.25 -10.31 13.36
CA PHE A 693 2.42 -11.50 12.55
C PHE A 693 1.20 -12.41 12.74
N ALA A 694 0.42 -12.59 11.67
CA ALA A 694 -0.79 -13.42 11.64
C ALA A 694 -0.63 -14.71 10.81
N GLY A 695 0.62 -15.10 10.50
CA GLY A 695 0.97 -16.40 9.88
C GLY A 695 0.82 -17.60 10.82
N VAL A 696 0.10 -17.43 11.93
CA VAL A 696 -0.10 -18.35 13.06
C VAL A 696 -1.24 -19.35 12.82
N GLY A 697 -1.52 -19.67 11.56
CA GLY A 697 -2.60 -20.60 11.19
C GLY A 697 -2.17 -22.06 11.15
N ARG A 698 -0.91 -22.34 11.47
CA ARG A 698 -0.29 -23.66 11.60
C ARG A 698 0.97 -23.57 12.46
N ASP A 699 1.48 -24.72 12.88
CA ASP A 699 2.81 -24.92 13.45
C ASP A 699 3.98 -24.33 12.60
N GLY A 700 5.14 -24.17 13.26
CA GLY A 700 6.43 -24.23 12.57
C GLY A 700 7.35 -23.05 12.84
N VAL A 701 8.44 -22.97 12.07
CA VAL A 701 9.41 -21.86 12.16
C VAL A 701 9.40 -21.04 10.88
N PHE A 702 8.90 -19.82 11.01
CA PHE A 702 8.78 -18.84 9.93
C PHE A 702 9.93 -17.85 10.01
N THR A 703 10.68 -17.66 8.94
CA THR A 703 11.61 -16.52 8.81
C THR A 703 10.81 -15.29 8.41
N VAL A 704 11.11 -14.14 9.01
CA VAL A 704 10.55 -12.84 8.63
C VAL A 704 11.67 -11.82 8.45
N GLY A 705 11.58 -11.03 7.39
CA GLY A 705 12.52 -9.96 7.05
C GLY A 705 12.03 -8.58 7.46
N LEU A 706 12.97 -7.71 7.79
CA LEU A 706 12.77 -6.28 8.00
C LEU A 706 13.72 -5.50 7.09
N ARG A 707 13.19 -4.53 6.35
CA ARG A 707 13.96 -3.49 5.66
C ARG A 707 13.68 -2.14 6.31
N VAL A 708 14.74 -1.45 6.74
CA VAL A 708 14.65 -0.07 7.26
C VAL A 708 15.27 0.91 6.27
N THR A 709 14.77 2.15 6.26
CA THR A 709 15.26 3.23 5.41
C THR A 709 15.57 4.47 6.25
N ASP A 710 16.72 5.10 6.06
CA ASP A 710 17.11 6.35 6.75
C ASP A 710 16.55 7.63 6.07
N ALA A 711 17.00 8.82 6.48
CA ALA A 711 16.53 10.09 5.91
C ALA A 711 17.32 10.52 4.66
N ALA A 712 18.55 10.01 4.49
CA ALA A 712 19.28 10.07 3.23
C ALA A 712 18.72 9.08 2.17
N GLY A 713 17.87 8.14 2.60
CA GLY A 713 17.26 7.10 1.78
C GLY A 713 18.16 5.90 1.53
N ASN A 714 19.15 5.64 2.39
CA ASN A 714 19.89 4.38 2.45
C ASN A 714 19.03 3.31 3.12
N THR A 715 19.26 2.03 2.79
CA THR A 715 18.52 0.90 3.36
C THR A 715 19.44 -0.16 3.93
N ASP A 716 18.97 -0.85 4.97
CA ASP A 716 19.56 -2.09 5.49
C ASP A 716 18.46 -3.14 5.72
N THR A 717 18.85 -4.42 5.74
CA THR A 717 17.93 -5.57 5.84
C THR A 717 18.38 -6.56 6.92
N GLY A 718 17.51 -6.79 7.90
CA GLY A 718 17.67 -7.80 8.94
C GLY A 718 16.60 -8.88 8.83
N SER A 719 16.78 -10.00 9.52
CA SER A 719 15.76 -11.04 9.61
C SER A 719 15.79 -11.72 10.97
N THR A 720 14.68 -12.37 11.30
CA THR A 720 14.46 -13.09 12.56
C THR A 720 13.46 -14.22 12.34
N THR A 721 13.17 -15.01 13.37
CA THR A 721 12.25 -16.14 13.27
C THR A 721 11.07 -16.01 14.23
N VAL A 722 9.88 -16.38 13.76
CA VAL A 722 8.71 -16.67 14.58
C VAL A 722 8.57 -18.18 14.68
N THR A 723 8.65 -18.73 15.89
CA THR A 723 8.24 -20.11 16.16
C THR A 723 6.78 -20.11 16.59
N VAL A 724 5.91 -20.71 15.79
CA VAL A 724 4.55 -21.05 16.17
C VAL A 724 4.59 -22.48 16.72
N ARG A 725 3.87 -22.74 17.81
CA ARG A 725 3.74 -24.07 18.43
C ARG A 725 2.32 -24.56 18.22
N ASN A 726 2.18 -25.84 17.83
CA ASN A 726 0.89 -26.55 17.75
C ASN A 726 0.12 -26.51 19.09
N VAL A 727 -1.21 -26.47 19.02
CA VAL A 727 -2.16 -26.53 20.14
C VAL A 727 -3.19 -27.64 19.93
N GLU A 728 -2.96 -28.77 20.62
CA GLU A 728 -3.80 -29.98 20.60
C GLU A 728 -5.33 -29.72 20.43
N PRO A 729 -6.00 -30.37 19.45
CA PRO A 729 -7.41 -30.15 19.13
C PRO A 729 -8.34 -30.42 20.31
N SER A 730 -9.53 -29.80 20.30
CA SER A 730 -10.56 -29.95 21.32
C SER A 730 -11.80 -30.67 20.76
N VAL A 731 -12.04 -31.92 21.18
CA VAL A 731 -13.26 -32.69 20.86
C VAL A 731 -14.41 -32.34 21.82
N VAL A 732 -15.60 -32.05 21.29
CA VAL A 732 -16.84 -31.81 22.06
C VAL A 732 -18.00 -32.61 21.45
N LEU A 733 -18.52 -33.58 22.22
CA LEU A 733 -19.63 -34.44 21.82
C LEU A 733 -20.96 -34.01 22.46
N GLN A 734 -22.07 -34.32 21.81
CA GLN A 734 -23.41 -34.24 22.37
C GLN A 734 -23.83 -35.61 22.92
N ALA A 735 -24.58 -35.63 24.03
CA ALA A 735 -25.07 -36.86 24.62
C ALA A 735 -26.07 -37.57 23.69
N VAL A 736 -25.83 -38.84 23.41
CA VAL A 736 -26.69 -39.67 22.55
C VAL A 736 -27.89 -40.18 23.36
N PRO A 737 -29.14 -40.02 22.89
CA PRO A 737 -30.30 -40.60 23.56
C PRO A 737 -30.28 -42.14 23.54
N PRO A 738 -30.81 -42.82 24.59
CA PRO A 738 -31.00 -44.27 24.56
C PRO A 738 -31.94 -44.71 23.42
N ALA A 739 -31.69 -45.91 22.91
CA ALA A 739 -32.48 -46.53 21.84
C ALA A 739 -32.81 -48.01 22.16
N ALA A 740 -33.65 -48.62 21.33
CA ALA A 740 -33.72 -50.08 21.23
C ALA A 740 -32.59 -50.58 20.31
N GLU A 741 -32.26 -51.86 20.38
CA GLU A 741 -31.35 -52.48 19.40
C GLU A 741 -31.85 -52.35 17.95
N ASN A 742 -30.95 -52.54 16.99
CA ASN A 742 -31.24 -52.45 15.55
C ASN A 742 -31.92 -51.12 15.11
N THR A 743 -31.91 -50.12 15.99
CA THR A 743 -32.48 -48.79 15.78
C THR A 743 -31.35 -47.78 15.63
N GLY A 744 -31.37 -47.01 14.54
CA GLY A 744 -30.31 -46.05 14.25
C GLY A 744 -30.25 -44.90 15.27
N ILE A 745 -29.11 -44.77 15.93
CA ILE A 745 -28.71 -43.57 16.68
C ILE A 745 -28.04 -42.55 15.75
N THR A 746 -27.80 -41.33 16.25
CA THR A 746 -26.92 -40.36 15.57
C THR A 746 -26.01 -39.69 16.59
N LEU A 747 -24.70 -39.87 16.40
CA LEU A 747 -23.66 -39.15 17.12
C LEU A 747 -23.49 -37.76 16.50
N THR A 748 -23.53 -36.72 17.32
CA THR A 748 -23.26 -35.34 16.88
C THR A 748 -22.24 -34.67 17.79
N GLY A 749 -21.44 -33.77 17.23
CA GLY A 749 -20.36 -33.11 17.95
C GLY A 749 -19.58 -32.16 17.06
N LYS A 750 -18.47 -31.64 17.58
CA LYS A 750 -17.47 -30.93 16.80
C LYS A 750 -16.07 -31.15 17.36
N ILE A 751 -15.08 -30.98 16.50
CA ILE A 751 -13.67 -30.86 16.89
C ILE A 751 -13.22 -29.47 16.48
N THR A 752 -12.49 -28.77 17.36
CA THR A 752 -11.99 -27.41 17.10
C THR A 752 -10.52 -27.28 17.41
N ASP A 753 -9.80 -26.59 16.54
CA ASP A 753 -8.35 -26.59 16.47
C ASP A 753 -7.84 -25.19 16.05
N PRO A 754 -6.94 -24.52 16.80
CA PRO A 754 -6.46 -23.18 16.44
C PRO A 754 -5.59 -23.17 15.17
N GLY A 755 -4.99 -24.31 14.80
CA GLY A 755 -4.26 -24.59 13.57
C GLY A 755 -5.17 -24.64 12.35
N ARG A 756 -5.81 -23.51 12.02
CA ARG A 756 -6.81 -23.39 10.94
C ARG A 756 -6.30 -23.74 9.52
N LEU A 757 -5.04 -24.08 9.32
CA LEU A 757 -4.46 -24.57 8.05
C LEU A 757 -3.92 -26.00 8.15
N ASP A 758 -3.88 -26.58 9.35
CA ASP A 758 -3.34 -27.93 9.58
C ASP A 758 -4.40 -29.02 9.41
N PRO A 759 -3.98 -30.27 9.17
CA PRO A 759 -4.83 -31.31 8.57
C PRO A 759 -5.73 -31.99 9.61
N LEU A 760 -6.70 -31.26 10.16
CA LEU A 760 -7.62 -31.79 11.17
C LEU A 760 -8.43 -33.00 10.64
N THR A 761 -8.16 -34.17 11.21
CA THR A 761 -8.84 -35.44 10.95
C THR A 761 -9.61 -35.95 12.17
N SER A 762 -10.49 -36.95 11.99
CA SER A 762 -11.18 -37.59 13.11
C SER A 762 -11.43 -39.08 12.94
N THR A 763 -11.51 -39.78 14.07
CA THR A 763 -11.90 -41.19 14.16
C THR A 763 -12.96 -41.40 15.24
N VAL A 764 -13.80 -42.43 15.06
CA VAL A 764 -14.76 -42.91 16.06
C VAL A 764 -14.51 -44.40 16.34
N ASP A 765 -14.43 -44.78 17.61
CA ASP A 765 -14.67 -46.14 18.07
C ASP A 765 -16.07 -46.17 18.70
N TRP A 766 -16.95 -47.03 18.18
CA TRP A 766 -18.34 -47.12 18.63
C TRP A 766 -18.51 -47.95 19.90
N GLY A 767 -17.44 -48.61 20.38
CA GLY A 767 -17.48 -49.51 21.53
C GLY A 767 -18.01 -50.91 21.22
N ASP A 768 -18.41 -51.17 19.97
CA ASP A 768 -18.94 -52.46 19.48
C ASP A 768 -17.86 -53.48 19.08
N GLY A 769 -16.59 -53.24 19.45
CA GLY A 769 -15.48 -54.14 19.18
C GLY A 769 -14.91 -54.09 17.75
N ASN A 770 -15.52 -53.35 16.81
CA ASN A 770 -14.93 -53.14 15.47
C ASN A 770 -13.71 -52.19 15.50
N GLY A 771 -13.53 -51.44 16.59
CA GLY A 771 -12.38 -50.56 16.81
C GLY A 771 -12.49 -49.19 16.11
N PRO A 772 -11.45 -48.33 16.21
CA PRO A 772 -11.50 -46.98 15.67
C PRO A 772 -11.56 -46.94 14.13
N GLN A 773 -12.59 -46.29 13.59
CA GLN A 773 -12.83 -46.09 12.16
C GLN A 773 -12.74 -44.59 11.80
N PRO A 774 -12.41 -44.23 10.54
CA PRO A 774 -12.45 -42.84 10.08
C PRO A 774 -13.84 -42.23 10.22
N LEU A 775 -13.92 -41.02 10.79
CA LEU A 775 -15.16 -40.28 10.95
C LEU A 775 -15.14 -39.06 10.02
N GLU A 776 -16.14 -38.96 9.13
CA GLU A 776 -16.31 -37.81 8.24
C GLU A 776 -17.14 -36.70 8.91
N GLY A 777 -16.86 -35.45 8.50
CA GLY A 777 -17.54 -34.26 9.01
C GLY A 777 -17.45 -33.08 8.05
N THR A 778 -18.17 -32.00 8.35
CA THR A 778 -18.08 -30.74 7.61
C THR A 778 -16.98 -29.87 8.22
N LEU A 779 -15.89 -29.66 7.49
CA LEU A 779 -14.74 -28.86 7.91
C LEU A 779 -14.91 -27.39 7.51
N GLU A 780 -14.75 -26.47 8.46
CA GLU A 780 -14.67 -25.02 8.24
C GLU A 780 -13.35 -24.47 8.79
N ASN A 781 -12.51 -23.89 7.93
CA ASN A 781 -11.18 -23.37 8.27
C ASN A 781 -11.17 -21.82 8.32
N THR A 782 -12.15 -21.21 8.98
CA THR A 782 -12.29 -19.76 9.10
C THR A 782 -11.72 -19.25 10.43
N ARG A 783 -11.01 -18.12 10.43
CA ARG A 783 -10.40 -17.58 11.66
C ARG A 783 -11.51 -17.26 12.69
N PRO A 784 -11.43 -17.69 13.96
CA PRO A 784 -10.24 -18.15 14.69
C PRO A 784 -9.74 -19.56 14.34
N ASP A 785 -10.60 -20.58 14.37
CA ASP A 785 -10.22 -21.99 14.53
C ASP A 785 -10.68 -22.84 13.32
N ALA A 786 -9.93 -23.89 12.94
CA ALA A 786 -10.53 -24.99 12.18
C ALA A 786 -11.63 -25.66 13.03
N THR A 787 -12.78 -25.93 12.41
CA THR A 787 -13.91 -26.61 13.06
C THR A 787 -14.42 -27.74 12.18
N LEU A 788 -14.24 -28.99 12.62
CA LEU A 788 -14.83 -30.18 12.00
C LEU A 788 -16.15 -30.52 12.71
N THR A 789 -17.28 -30.29 12.04
CA THR A 789 -18.62 -30.59 12.59
C THR A 789 -19.04 -32.02 12.23
N LEU A 790 -19.43 -32.80 13.25
CA LEU A 790 -19.65 -34.24 13.17
C LEU A 790 -21.14 -34.58 13.23
N SER A 791 -21.59 -35.52 12.39
CA SER A 791 -22.96 -36.04 12.39
C SER A 791 -23.02 -37.43 11.73
N ALA A 792 -22.72 -38.49 12.49
CA ALA A 792 -22.68 -39.85 11.99
C ALA A 792 -23.82 -40.72 12.56
N PRO A 793 -24.59 -41.43 11.71
CA PRO A 793 -25.52 -42.46 12.17
C PRO A 793 -24.76 -43.75 12.51
N HIS A 794 -25.25 -44.50 13.50
CA HIS A 794 -24.80 -45.86 13.80
C HIS A 794 -25.95 -46.72 14.30
N THR A 795 -25.79 -48.04 14.24
CA THR A 795 -26.79 -49.00 14.74
C THR A 795 -26.06 -50.13 15.46
N TYR A 796 -26.43 -50.38 16.71
CA TYR A 796 -25.98 -51.55 17.47
C TYR A 796 -26.88 -52.74 17.18
N GLY A 797 -26.30 -53.93 17.12
CA GLY A 797 -27.05 -55.16 16.82
C GLY A 797 -27.78 -55.77 18.02
N ASP A 798 -27.47 -55.31 19.22
CA ASP A 798 -27.67 -55.98 20.50
C ASP A 798 -27.82 -54.93 21.63
N ASP A 799 -28.27 -55.36 22.80
CA ASP A 799 -28.44 -54.65 24.07
C ASP A 799 -27.11 -54.07 24.62
N GLY A 800 -27.21 -53.23 25.66
CA GLY A 800 -26.08 -52.93 26.53
C GLY A 800 -25.73 -51.44 26.67
N THR A 801 -24.47 -51.15 26.99
CA THR A 801 -23.98 -49.77 27.16
C THR A 801 -22.64 -49.60 26.46
N PHE A 802 -22.65 -48.84 25.37
CA PHE A 802 -21.51 -48.67 24.49
C PHE A 802 -20.87 -47.30 24.73
N GLY A 803 -19.57 -47.29 25.04
CA GLY A 803 -18.78 -46.07 25.21
C GLY A 803 -18.18 -45.63 23.88
N ILE A 804 -18.74 -44.60 23.27
CA ILE A 804 -18.31 -44.07 21.97
C ILE A 804 -17.13 -43.11 22.18
N GLU A 805 -15.92 -43.52 21.81
CA GLU A 805 -14.74 -42.63 21.77
C GLU A 805 -14.66 -41.92 20.42
N VAL A 806 -14.60 -40.60 20.42
CA VAL A 806 -14.22 -39.81 19.24
C VAL A 806 -12.91 -39.11 19.51
N CYS A 807 -12.00 -39.18 18.55
CA CYS A 807 -10.72 -38.49 18.63
C CYS A 807 -10.53 -37.53 17.47
N GLY A 808 -9.99 -36.35 17.79
CA GLY A 808 -9.45 -35.38 16.86
C GLY A 808 -7.95 -35.58 16.71
N THR A 809 -7.41 -35.33 15.53
CA THR A 809 -5.99 -35.53 15.24
C THR A 809 -5.55 -34.53 14.18
N ASP A 810 -4.70 -33.58 14.59
CA ASP A 810 -3.86 -32.78 13.69
C ASP A 810 -2.70 -33.67 13.16
N ASP A 811 -1.66 -33.14 12.49
CA ASP A 811 -0.55 -33.97 11.99
C ASP A 811 0.58 -34.27 13.01
N ASP A 812 0.45 -33.78 14.24
CA ASP A 812 1.42 -33.86 15.35
C ASP A 812 0.82 -34.54 16.62
N THR A 813 -0.45 -34.28 16.98
CA THR A 813 -1.10 -34.70 18.24
C THR A 813 -2.51 -35.30 18.06
N ARG A 814 -3.05 -35.88 19.14
CA ARG A 814 -4.39 -36.49 19.19
C ARG A 814 -5.05 -36.30 20.56
N SER A 815 -6.24 -35.72 20.55
CA SER A 815 -7.14 -35.65 21.71
C SER A 815 -8.38 -36.52 21.50
N CYS A 816 -9.04 -36.90 22.60
CA CYS A 816 -10.23 -37.76 22.57
C CYS A 816 -11.29 -37.33 23.59
N ALA A 817 -12.56 -37.58 23.26
CA ALA A 817 -13.69 -37.47 24.17
C ALA A 817 -14.59 -38.70 24.04
N VAL A 818 -15.26 -39.09 25.13
CA VAL A 818 -16.15 -40.26 25.18
C VAL A 818 -17.58 -39.82 25.51
N THR A 819 -18.57 -40.44 24.88
CA THR A 819 -19.97 -40.41 25.31
C THR A 819 -20.55 -41.81 25.33
N ASP A 820 -21.27 -42.15 26.40
CA ASP A 820 -21.97 -43.43 26.49
C ASP A 820 -23.32 -43.35 25.76
N VAL A 821 -23.79 -44.49 25.24
CA VAL A 821 -25.17 -44.72 24.81
C VAL A 821 -25.69 -46.03 25.39
N ALA A 822 -26.94 -46.05 25.82
CA ALA A 822 -27.62 -47.24 26.31
C ALA A 822 -28.58 -47.78 25.24
N ILE A 823 -28.44 -49.06 24.93
CA ILE A 823 -29.29 -49.82 24.00
C ILE A 823 -30.07 -50.85 24.82
N GLY A 824 -31.25 -51.26 24.35
CA GLY A 824 -32.13 -52.19 25.06
C GLY A 824 -32.73 -53.27 24.17
N ASN A 825 -32.73 -54.50 24.70
CA ASN A 825 -33.42 -55.69 24.19
C ASN A 825 -34.85 -55.40 23.71
N THR A 826 -35.24 -56.02 22.58
CA THR A 826 -36.58 -56.00 21.98
C THR A 826 -37.08 -57.41 21.65
N ALA A 827 -37.11 -58.24 22.70
CA ALA A 827 -37.60 -59.63 22.81
C ALA A 827 -38.38 -60.24 21.61
N PRO A 828 -38.06 -61.48 21.21
CA PRO A 828 -38.56 -62.11 20.00
C PRO A 828 -40.06 -62.32 19.95
N THR A 829 -40.59 -62.25 18.73
CA THR A 829 -41.95 -62.73 18.42
C THR A 829 -42.00 -64.26 18.35
N ALA A 830 -43.15 -64.88 18.63
CA ALA A 830 -43.38 -66.30 18.37
C ALA A 830 -44.84 -66.55 17.94
N VAL A 831 -45.03 -67.44 16.95
CA VAL A 831 -46.33 -67.75 16.33
C VAL A 831 -46.37 -69.22 15.91
N ILE A 832 -47.48 -69.91 16.16
CA ILE A 832 -47.80 -71.22 15.58
C ILE A 832 -48.61 -71.04 14.31
N ALA A 833 -48.20 -71.67 13.22
CA ALA A 833 -48.95 -71.61 11.95
C ALA A 833 -50.34 -72.24 12.11
N PRO A 834 -51.41 -71.61 11.57
CA PRO A 834 -52.78 -72.15 11.68
C PRO A 834 -53.04 -73.35 10.77
N ASP A 835 -52.10 -73.69 9.89
CA ASP A 835 -52.21 -74.80 8.95
C ASP A 835 -52.13 -76.16 9.67
N GLY A 836 -52.79 -77.17 9.10
CA GLY A 836 -53.00 -78.49 9.73
C GLY A 836 -54.09 -78.53 10.81
N GLN A 837 -54.49 -77.39 11.38
CA GLN A 837 -55.52 -77.34 12.43
C GLN A 837 -56.93 -77.52 11.86
N THR A 838 -57.66 -78.53 12.34
CA THR A 838 -59.08 -78.72 12.03
C THR A 838 -59.93 -77.80 12.90
N THR A 839 -60.86 -77.07 12.28
CA THR A 839 -61.86 -76.28 13.02
C THR A 839 -63.11 -77.11 13.27
N TYR A 840 -63.49 -77.31 14.53
CA TYR A 840 -64.74 -77.98 14.92
C TYR A 840 -65.44 -77.16 16.02
N ASN A 841 -66.74 -76.94 15.88
CA ASN A 841 -67.57 -76.15 16.80
C ASN A 841 -67.03 -74.73 17.15
N GLY A 842 -66.16 -74.16 16.33
CA GLY A 842 -65.52 -72.85 16.53
C GLY A 842 -64.18 -72.90 17.27
N GLN A 843 -63.77 -74.07 17.78
CA GLN A 843 -62.43 -74.32 18.29
C GLN A 843 -61.53 -74.88 17.18
N LYS A 844 -60.22 -74.64 17.28
CA LYS A 844 -59.21 -75.27 16.43
C LYS A 844 -58.41 -76.28 17.23
N ALA A 845 -58.09 -77.41 16.61
CA ALA A 845 -57.08 -78.33 17.11
C ALA A 845 -56.43 -79.10 15.95
N TYR A 846 -55.18 -79.51 16.11
CA TYR A 846 -54.64 -80.63 15.33
C TYR A 846 -55.36 -81.91 15.74
N ILE A 847 -55.59 -82.85 14.81
CA ILE A 847 -56.26 -84.13 15.10
C ILE A 847 -55.45 -85.28 14.49
N ALA A 848 -55.02 -86.22 15.32
CA ALA A 848 -54.30 -87.44 14.92
C ALA A 848 -54.77 -88.65 15.76
N HIS A 849 -54.37 -89.86 15.34
CA HIS A 849 -54.47 -91.07 16.18
C HIS A 849 -53.24 -91.22 17.06
N ALA A 850 -53.36 -91.97 18.16
CA ALA A 850 -52.23 -92.31 19.02
C ALA A 850 -51.14 -93.07 18.24
N GLY A 851 -49.91 -92.58 18.31
CA GLY A 851 -48.77 -93.05 17.51
C GLY A 851 -48.76 -92.57 16.05
N GLY A 852 -49.71 -91.73 15.63
CA GLY A 852 -49.66 -90.97 14.38
C GLY A 852 -49.07 -89.57 14.61
N PRO A 853 -48.26 -89.05 13.66
CA PRO A 853 -47.65 -87.74 13.79
C PRO A 853 -48.64 -86.58 13.58
N VAL A 854 -48.35 -85.47 14.25
CA VAL A 854 -48.88 -84.13 13.96
C VAL A 854 -47.71 -83.28 13.48
N GLU A 855 -47.83 -82.73 12.27
CA GLU A 855 -46.90 -81.73 11.72
C GLU A 855 -47.31 -80.33 12.18
N VAL A 856 -46.37 -79.55 12.73
CA VAL A 856 -46.59 -78.16 13.15
C VAL A 856 -45.42 -77.28 12.71
N THR A 857 -45.75 -76.11 12.15
CA THR A 857 -44.77 -75.05 11.83
C THR A 857 -44.81 -73.98 12.90
N GLY A 858 -43.67 -73.69 13.53
CA GLY A 858 -43.48 -72.53 14.40
C GLY A 858 -42.62 -71.48 13.69
N SER A 859 -42.93 -70.20 13.87
CA SER A 859 -42.12 -69.10 13.35
C SER A 859 -41.88 -68.02 14.41
N SER A 860 -40.64 -67.59 14.53
CA SER A 860 -40.17 -66.60 15.49
C SER A 860 -39.21 -65.63 14.79
N ALA A 861 -39.33 -64.36 15.11
CA ALA A 861 -38.48 -63.32 14.55
C ALA A 861 -38.09 -62.30 15.62
N ASP A 862 -36.83 -61.92 15.56
CA ASP A 862 -36.10 -61.10 16.51
C ASP A 862 -35.51 -59.88 15.76
N PRO A 863 -35.71 -58.64 16.24
CA PRO A 863 -35.00 -57.49 15.69
C PRO A 863 -33.51 -57.44 16.06
N GLY A 864 -33.09 -58.08 17.16
CA GLY A 864 -31.70 -58.13 17.61
C GLY A 864 -30.84 -59.15 16.87
N SER A 865 -29.63 -59.39 17.35
CA SER A 865 -28.59 -60.22 16.71
C SER A 865 -28.34 -61.53 17.46
N ASP A 866 -29.41 -62.07 18.06
CA ASP A 866 -29.41 -63.04 19.15
C ASP A 866 -29.44 -64.52 18.70
N ASP A 867 -28.97 -65.41 19.57
CA ASP A 867 -28.96 -66.87 19.41
C ASP A 867 -30.31 -67.53 19.72
N LEU A 868 -31.30 -67.06 18.96
CA LEU A 868 -32.71 -67.45 19.01
C LEU A 868 -32.90 -68.97 19.09
N THR A 869 -33.32 -69.38 20.28
CA THR A 869 -33.71 -70.74 20.66
C THR A 869 -35.22 -70.90 20.53
N LEU A 870 -35.63 -71.89 19.74
CA LEU A 870 -37.03 -72.23 19.53
C LEU A 870 -37.40 -73.49 20.31
N THR A 871 -38.40 -73.42 21.19
CA THR A 871 -38.87 -74.55 22.00
C THR A 871 -40.30 -74.92 21.64
N TRP A 872 -40.56 -76.20 21.40
CA TRP A 872 -41.90 -76.81 21.30
C TRP A 872 -42.12 -77.71 22.52
N ASP A 873 -42.94 -77.28 23.48
CA ASP A 873 -43.47 -78.15 24.55
C ASP A 873 -44.79 -78.76 24.06
N TRP A 874 -44.81 -80.07 23.87
CA TRP A 874 -45.97 -80.79 23.31
C TRP A 874 -47.11 -80.99 24.31
N GLY A 875 -46.91 -80.67 25.58
CA GLY A 875 -47.92 -80.78 26.64
C GLY A 875 -48.20 -82.21 27.11
N ASP A 876 -47.49 -83.22 26.59
CA ASP A 876 -47.50 -84.60 27.08
C ASP A 876 -46.33 -84.93 28.03
N GLY A 877 -45.50 -83.93 28.33
CA GLY A 877 -44.27 -84.05 29.12
C GLY A 877 -42.99 -84.23 28.29
N SER A 878 -43.10 -84.21 26.95
CA SER A 878 -41.96 -84.06 26.04
C SER A 878 -41.87 -82.64 25.47
N ALA A 879 -40.65 -82.17 25.25
CA ALA A 879 -40.35 -80.92 24.58
C ALA A 879 -39.14 -81.09 23.67
N GLU A 880 -39.06 -80.28 22.61
CA GLU A 880 -37.91 -80.22 21.70
C GLU A 880 -37.44 -78.78 21.50
N ASP A 881 -36.12 -78.60 21.46
CA ASP A 881 -35.50 -77.32 21.11
C ASP A 881 -34.93 -77.32 19.68
N LEU A 882 -34.75 -76.12 19.13
CA LEU A 882 -33.92 -75.80 17.98
C LEU A 882 -33.22 -74.47 18.28
N VAL A 883 -31.99 -74.55 18.80
CA VAL A 883 -31.08 -73.41 18.87
C VAL A 883 -30.57 -73.12 17.46
N SER A 884 -30.59 -71.87 17.04
CA SER A 884 -29.84 -71.39 15.88
C SER A 884 -28.84 -70.34 16.35
N LEU A 885 -27.61 -70.36 15.82
CA LEU A 885 -26.55 -69.42 16.23
C LEU A 885 -26.35 -68.36 15.13
N VAL A 886 -26.06 -67.10 15.45
CA VAL A 886 -25.84 -66.01 14.47
C VAL A 886 -24.47 -66.15 13.81
N ASN A 887 -23.44 -66.49 14.58
CA ASN A 887 -22.08 -66.73 14.08
C ASN A 887 -21.64 -68.23 14.18
N PRO A 888 -22.36 -69.18 13.56
CA PRO A 888 -22.13 -70.61 13.75
C PRO A 888 -20.74 -71.05 13.22
N PRO A 889 -20.02 -71.94 13.93
CA PRO A 889 -20.49 -72.78 15.04
C PRO A 889 -20.26 -72.18 16.45
N ALA A 890 -19.85 -70.91 16.55
CA ALA A 890 -19.81 -70.20 17.83
C ALA A 890 -21.20 -69.68 18.18
N ALA A 891 -21.42 -69.42 19.47
CA ALA A 891 -22.49 -68.53 19.89
C ALA A 891 -22.09 -67.07 19.60
N ASP A 892 -23.05 -66.16 19.52
CA ASP A 892 -22.73 -64.72 19.49
C ASP A 892 -22.14 -64.25 20.84
N PRO A 893 -21.30 -63.20 20.85
CA PRO A 893 -20.77 -62.65 22.09
C PRO A 893 -21.56 -61.41 22.53
N ASP A 894 -22.31 -61.53 23.64
CA ASP A 894 -22.87 -60.40 24.41
C ASP A 894 -21.76 -59.35 24.73
N PRO A 895 -21.85 -58.09 24.24
CA PRO A 895 -22.79 -57.55 23.24
C PRO A 895 -22.25 -57.62 21.79
N SER A 896 -23.12 -57.92 20.82
CA SER A 896 -22.76 -58.30 19.45
C SER A 896 -22.02 -57.20 18.67
N PRO A 897 -20.90 -57.54 17.98
CA PRO A 897 -20.18 -56.62 17.10
C PRO A 897 -20.84 -56.45 15.72
N SER A 898 -22.03 -57.02 15.49
CA SER A 898 -22.69 -57.08 14.17
C SER A 898 -24.19 -56.86 14.27
N VAL A 899 -24.79 -56.23 13.25
CA VAL A 899 -26.25 -56.08 13.13
C VAL A 899 -26.80 -57.20 12.25
N GLN A 900 -27.35 -58.25 12.84
CA GLN A 900 -27.85 -59.44 12.12
C GLN A 900 -29.29 -59.86 12.52
N PRO A 901 -30.31 -59.05 12.18
CA PRO A 901 -31.71 -59.27 12.55
C PRO A 901 -32.26 -60.59 12.04
N ARG A 902 -33.04 -61.29 12.87
CA ARG A 902 -33.26 -62.73 12.73
C ARG A 902 -34.71 -63.11 12.48
N ALA A 903 -34.95 -64.00 11.52
CA ALA A 903 -36.26 -64.64 11.35
C ALA A 903 -36.08 -66.13 11.07
N LEU A 904 -36.71 -66.97 11.90
CA LEU A 904 -36.67 -68.42 11.80
C LEU A 904 -38.09 -68.97 11.61
N THR A 905 -38.20 -69.99 10.76
CA THR A 905 -39.41 -70.81 10.61
C THR A 905 -38.97 -72.27 10.59
N ALA A 906 -39.59 -73.10 11.40
CA ALA A 906 -39.19 -74.49 11.59
C ALA A 906 -40.42 -75.40 11.70
N GLU A 907 -40.33 -76.55 11.04
CA GLU A 907 -41.35 -77.59 11.03
C GLU A 907 -40.92 -78.72 11.97
N LYS A 908 -41.86 -79.22 12.76
CA LYS A 908 -41.67 -80.32 13.72
C LYS A 908 -42.81 -81.34 13.61
N SER A 909 -42.48 -82.61 13.82
CA SER A 909 -43.40 -83.74 13.75
C SER A 909 -43.39 -84.47 15.10
N HIS A 910 -44.54 -84.58 15.78
CA HIS A 910 -44.65 -85.30 17.06
C HIS A 910 -45.82 -86.28 17.10
N ALA A 911 -45.61 -87.44 17.73
CA ALA A 911 -46.56 -88.56 17.73
C ALA A 911 -46.95 -88.96 19.17
N TYR A 912 -48.06 -88.41 19.65
CA TYR A 912 -48.60 -88.65 20.98
C TYR A 912 -48.92 -90.14 21.23
N ALA A 913 -48.40 -90.70 22.32
CA ALA A 913 -48.41 -92.16 22.55
C ALA A 913 -49.78 -92.75 22.96
N ALA A 914 -50.74 -91.91 23.37
CA ALA A 914 -52.07 -92.33 23.84
C ALA A 914 -53.13 -91.30 23.46
N ALA A 915 -54.41 -91.70 23.46
CA ALA A 915 -55.51 -90.78 23.23
C ALA A 915 -55.62 -89.77 24.38
N CYS A 916 -55.60 -88.47 24.08
CA CYS A 916 -55.77 -87.37 25.03
C CYS A 916 -55.98 -86.02 24.32
N LEU A 917 -56.23 -84.96 25.09
CA LEU A 917 -56.18 -83.57 24.66
C LEU A 917 -54.91 -82.92 25.24
N SER A 918 -53.99 -82.49 24.38
CA SER A 918 -52.74 -81.82 24.74
C SER A 918 -52.77 -80.34 24.35
N THR A 919 -51.90 -79.54 24.96
CA THR A 919 -51.66 -78.14 24.56
C THR A 919 -50.20 -78.00 24.17
N LEU A 920 -49.94 -77.77 22.88
CA LEU A 920 -48.63 -77.40 22.36
C LEU A 920 -48.37 -75.93 22.69
N THR A 921 -47.19 -75.65 23.25
CA THR A 921 -46.65 -74.30 23.42
C THR A 921 -45.40 -74.15 22.57
N PHE A 922 -45.36 -73.12 21.73
CA PHE A 922 -44.19 -72.73 20.95
C PHE A 922 -43.61 -71.44 21.52
N THR A 923 -42.32 -71.45 21.86
CA THR A 923 -41.61 -70.30 22.45
C THR A 923 -40.42 -69.95 21.57
N GLY A 924 -40.24 -68.68 21.26
CA GLY A 924 -38.98 -68.11 20.78
C GLY A 924 -38.31 -67.37 21.93
N ARG A 925 -37.01 -67.61 22.12
CA ARG A 925 -36.22 -66.98 23.18
C ARG A 925 -34.82 -66.66 22.64
N ASP A 926 -34.41 -65.42 22.80
CA ASP A 926 -33.02 -64.96 22.73
C ASP A 926 -32.12 -65.66 23.79
N ASP A 927 -30.83 -65.32 23.80
CA ASP A 927 -29.89 -65.77 24.83
C ASP A 927 -29.65 -64.76 25.97
N ASP A 928 -29.94 -63.46 25.76
CA ASP A 928 -29.80 -62.40 26.77
C ASP A 928 -30.95 -62.40 27.81
N GLY A 929 -32.21 -62.64 27.42
CA GLY A 929 -33.28 -63.04 28.33
C GLY A 929 -34.74 -62.65 28.03
N GLY A 930 -35.06 -62.00 26.92
CA GLY A 930 -36.42 -61.85 26.42
C GLY A 930 -37.09 -63.16 26.00
N SER A 931 -38.35 -63.09 25.55
CA SER A 931 -39.11 -64.23 25.00
C SER A 931 -40.48 -63.84 24.44
N GLY A 932 -40.95 -64.63 23.46
CA GLY A 932 -42.34 -64.64 23.00
C GLY A 932 -42.89 -66.07 22.95
N SER A 933 -44.20 -66.26 23.14
CA SER A 933 -44.83 -67.59 23.14
C SER A 933 -46.25 -67.60 22.55
N ASP A 934 -46.59 -68.66 21.83
CA ASP A 934 -47.93 -68.95 21.29
C ASP A 934 -48.36 -70.41 21.59
N THR A 935 -49.66 -70.72 21.50
CA THR A 935 -50.22 -72.02 21.94
C THR A 935 -51.29 -72.59 21.00
N ALA A 936 -51.33 -73.92 20.86
CA ALA A 936 -52.31 -74.63 20.03
C ALA A 936 -52.80 -75.93 20.70
N ALA A 937 -54.08 -76.27 20.50
CA ALA A 937 -54.65 -77.52 21.01
C ALA A 937 -54.34 -78.70 20.07
N VAL A 938 -54.10 -79.88 20.66
CA VAL A 938 -53.93 -81.14 19.91
C VAL A 938 -54.83 -82.22 20.47
N ILE A 939 -55.67 -82.80 19.60
CA ILE A 939 -56.50 -83.96 19.90
C ILE A 939 -55.80 -85.21 19.37
N THR A 940 -55.54 -86.15 20.27
CA THR A 940 -55.15 -87.51 19.92
C THR A 940 -56.31 -88.45 20.20
N THR A 941 -56.84 -89.10 19.16
CA THR A 941 -57.81 -90.19 19.30
C THR A 941 -57.10 -91.54 19.48
N GLY A 942 -57.82 -92.55 19.96
CA GLY A 942 -57.27 -93.90 20.09
C GLY A 942 -57.20 -94.66 18.76
N ASN A 943 -57.06 -95.97 18.87
CA ASN A 943 -56.90 -96.90 17.74
C ASN A 943 -57.90 -98.08 17.78
N THR A 944 -58.96 -98.04 18.61
CA THR A 944 -59.97 -99.11 18.54
C THR A 944 -60.68 -99.06 17.20
N ARG A 945 -61.04 -100.23 16.63
CA ARG A 945 -61.87 -100.32 15.41
C ARG A 945 -63.27 -100.86 15.70
N GLN A 946 -63.63 -100.90 16.98
CA GLN A 946 -64.91 -101.37 17.48
C GLN A 946 -65.63 -100.18 18.12
N ALA A 947 -66.86 -99.93 17.69
CA ALA A 947 -67.74 -99.01 18.42
C ALA A 947 -68.34 -99.74 19.61
N HIS A 948 -68.39 -99.08 20.76
CA HIS A 948 -68.90 -99.65 21.99
C HIS A 948 -70.15 -98.92 22.47
N ASP A 949 -71.07 -99.67 23.07
CA ASP A 949 -72.38 -99.16 23.45
C ASP A 949 -72.35 -98.40 24.78
N GLN A 950 -73.48 -97.78 25.12
CA GLN A 950 -73.63 -97.10 26.41
C GLN A 950 -73.39 -98.04 27.60
N ALA A 951 -73.63 -99.36 27.49
CA ALA A 951 -73.44 -100.29 28.60
C ALA A 951 -71.95 -100.64 28.83
N TYR A 952 -71.17 -100.83 27.76
CA TYR A 952 -69.71 -100.90 27.84
C TYR A 952 -69.14 -99.62 28.43
N TRP A 953 -69.50 -98.45 27.89
CA TRP A 953 -69.00 -97.18 28.40
C TRP A 953 -69.41 -96.95 29.84
N MET A 954 -70.66 -97.26 30.22
CA MET A 954 -71.11 -97.22 31.61
C MET A 954 -70.24 -98.09 32.53
N LYS A 955 -69.84 -99.30 32.09
CA LYS A 955 -68.91 -100.15 32.84
C LYS A 955 -67.55 -99.47 33.02
N GLN A 956 -66.95 -98.92 31.95
CA GLN A 956 -65.62 -98.27 32.00
C GLN A 956 -65.53 -97.04 32.94
N TYR A 957 -66.66 -96.56 33.46
CA TYR A 957 -66.69 -95.48 34.45
C TYR A 957 -67.38 -95.88 35.78
N ASP A 958 -67.75 -97.15 36.00
CA ASP A 958 -68.47 -97.59 37.21
C ASP A 958 -67.58 -97.73 38.46
N GLY A 959 -66.26 -97.75 38.27
CA GLY A 959 -65.25 -97.78 39.32
C GLY A 959 -64.98 -99.16 39.93
N ARG A 960 -65.33 -100.25 39.24
CA ARG A 960 -65.14 -101.63 39.71
C ARG A 960 -64.29 -102.44 38.73
N ALA A 961 -63.18 -103.00 39.23
CA ALA A 961 -62.27 -103.77 38.40
C ALA A 961 -62.93 -105.06 37.82
N PRO A 962 -62.56 -105.48 36.59
CA PRO A 962 -61.61 -104.82 35.70
C PRO A 962 -62.26 -103.79 34.78
N ASP A 963 -61.83 -102.53 34.87
CA ASP A 963 -61.91 -101.59 33.76
C ASP A 963 -60.88 -102.00 32.70
N ASP A 964 -61.22 -101.83 31.42
CA ASP A 964 -60.32 -102.09 30.29
C ASP A 964 -59.42 -100.86 29.99
N LEU A 965 -59.67 -99.74 30.68
CA LEU A 965 -59.00 -98.45 30.56
C LEU A 965 -58.50 -97.96 31.92
N THR A 966 -57.35 -97.27 31.96
CA THR A 966 -56.80 -96.74 33.23
C THR A 966 -57.51 -95.44 33.66
N PRO A 967 -57.49 -95.06 34.95
CA PRO A 967 -58.03 -93.78 35.43
C PRO A 967 -57.56 -92.52 34.69
N ALA A 968 -56.34 -92.53 34.16
CA ALA A 968 -55.79 -91.43 33.36
C ALA A 968 -56.34 -91.46 31.92
N HIS A 969 -56.32 -92.62 31.27
CA HIS A 969 -56.86 -92.79 29.91
C HIS A 969 -58.37 -92.50 29.88
N GLN A 970 -59.11 -92.96 30.90
CA GLN A 970 -60.52 -92.61 31.15
C GLN A 970 -60.74 -91.09 31.22
N GLN A 971 -59.84 -90.31 31.82
CA GLN A 971 -60.00 -88.84 31.87
C GLN A 971 -59.62 -88.21 30.51
N CYS A 972 -58.49 -88.59 29.92
CA CYS A 972 -58.10 -88.15 28.58
C CYS A 972 -59.19 -88.35 27.50
N LEU A 973 -59.88 -89.50 27.50
CA LEU A 973 -61.00 -89.75 26.59
C LEU A 973 -62.20 -88.84 26.87
N LEU A 974 -62.44 -88.47 28.12
CA LEU A 974 -63.46 -87.48 28.50
C LEU A 974 -63.03 -86.07 28.14
N ASP A 975 -61.75 -85.73 28.21
CA ASP A 975 -61.25 -84.39 27.86
C ASP A 975 -61.37 -84.16 26.34
N VAL A 976 -61.03 -85.16 25.52
CA VAL A 976 -61.32 -85.17 24.07
C VAL A 976 -62.83 -85.10 23.80
N ALA A 977 -63.64 -85.93 24.47
CA ALA A 977 -65.10 -85.90 24.30
C ALA A 977 -65.72 -84.56 24.72
N SER A 978 -65.14 -83.89 25.72
CA SER A 978 -65.60 -82.59 26.25
C SER A 978 -65.16 -81.41 25.40
N PHE A 979 -64.04 -81.52 24.68
CA PHE A 979 -63.63 -80.55 23.66
C PHE A 979 -64.51 -80.65 22.42
N MET A 980 -64.87 -81.87 22.00
CA MET A 980 -65.66 -82.07 20.79
C MET A 980 -67.16 -81.80 20.98
N SER A 981 -67.71 -82.01 22.18
CA SER A 981 -69.16 -81.92 22.41
C SER A 981 -69.66 -80.52 22.70
N THR A 982 -70.69 -80.07 21.96
CA THR A 982 -71.48 -78.87 22.32
C THR A 982 -72.52 -79.13 23.42
N VAL A 983 -72.57 -80.36 23.95
CA VAL A 983 -73.56 -80.83 24.93
C VAL A 983 -72.92 -81.15 26.28
N HIS A 984 -71.70 -81.70 26.27
CA HIS A 984 -70.93 -82.07 27.45
C HIS A 984 -69.65 -81.24 27.52
N GLY A 985 -69.63 -80.22 28.38
CA GLY A 985 -68.36 -79.60 28.80
C GLY A 985 -67.56 -80.52 29.75
N PRO A 986 -66.36 -80.10 30.22
CA PRO A 986 -65.42 -80.92 30.97
C PRO A 986 -66.04 -81.85 32.02
N LEU A 987 -66.08 -83.16 31.70
CA LEU A 987 -66.64 -84.19 32.57
C LEU A 987 -65.56 -84.86 33.42
N THR A 988 -65.79 -84.92 34.73
CA THR A 988 -65.11 -85.91 35.56
C THR A 988 -65.68 -87.31 35.29
N ARG A 989 -64.87 -88.34 35.50
CA ARG A 989 -65.27 -89.77 35.40
C ARG A 989 -66.58 -90.10 36.13
N ALA A 990 -66.82 -89.50 37.30
CA ALA A 990 -68.06 -89.68 38.06
C ALA A 990 -69.30 -89.03 37.40
N GLN A 991 -69.13 -87.88 36.73
CA GLN A 991 -70.19 -87.25 35.95
C GLN A 991 -70.48 -88.03 34.66
N ALA A 992 -69.44 -88.53 33.98
CA ALA A 992 -69.59 -89.40 32.82
C ALA A 992 -70.41 -90.66 33.16
N TYR A 993 -70.08 -91.34 34.27
CA TYR A 993 -70.89 -92.44 34.78
C TYR A 993 -72.33 -92.03 35.08
N ALA A 994 -72.54 -90.87 35.73
CA ALA A 994 -73.89 -90.39 36.07
C ALA A 994 -74.75 -90.05 34.83
N VAL A 995 -74.13 -89.61 33.72
CA VAL A 995 -74.79 -89.51 32.40
C VAL A 995 -75.13 -90.92 31.90
N LEU A 996 -74.12 -91.79 31.76
CA LEU A 996 -74.23 -93.11 31.14
C LEU A 996 -75.22 -94.03 31.88
N ALA A 997 -75.23 -94.06 33.21
CA ALA A 997 -76.05 -94.97 34.03
C ALA A 997 -77.52 -94.53 34.24
N ASN A 998 -77.94 -93.39 33.66
CA ASN A 998 -79.25 -92.78 33.88
C ASN A 998 -80.40 -93.53 33.17
N GLY A 999 -81.00 -94.53 33.84
CA GLY A 999 -82.11 -95.35 33.34
C GLY A 999 -83.46 -94.63 33.12
N SER A 1000 -83.49 -93.32 32.84
CA SER A 1000 -84.71 -92.56 32.58
C SER A 1000 -85.30 -92.87 31.20
N PRO A 1001 -86.63 -93.10 31.07
CA PRO A 1001 -87.29 -93.28 29.77
C PRO A 1001 -87.43 -91.99 28.95
N GLU A 1002 -86.90 -90.86 29.45
CA GLU A 1002 -87.01 -89.54 28.83
C GLU A 1002 -86.08 -89.38 27.61
N PRO A 1003 -86.60 -89.12 26.39
CA PRO A 1003 -85.80 -89.10 25.16
C PRO A 1003 -84.58 -88.17 25.17
N ARG A 1004 -84.62 -87.04 25.90
CA ARG A 1004 -83.46 -86.13 25.99
C ARG A 1004 -82.32 -86.71 26.82
N LYS A 1005 -82.61 -87.41 27.92
CA LYS A 1005 -81.59 -88.05 28.77
C LYS A 1005 -80.94 -89.23 28.04
N LEU A 1006 -81.75 -90.03 27.33
CA LEU A 1006 -81.28 -91.06 26.42
C LEU A 1006 -80.39 -90.49 25.31
N LEU A 1007 -80.72 -89.31 24.76
CA LEU A 1007 -79.89 -88.65 23.74
C LEU A 1007 -78.55 -88.19 24.33
N SER A 1008 -78.55 -87.62 25.54
CA SER A 1008 -77.35 -87.21 26.28
C SER A 1008 -76.34 -88.36 26.42
N GLN A 1009 -76.83 -89.56 26.73
CA GLN A 1009 -76.03 -90.79 26.86
C GLN A 1009 -75.41 -91.22 25.54
N GLN A 1010 -76.22 -91.29 24.48
CA GLN A 1010 -75.76 -91.77 23.18
C GLN A 1010 -74.80 -90.78 22.53
N LEU A 1011 -74.92 -89.49 22.82
CA LEU A 1011 -73.94 -88.46 22.46
C LEU A 1011 -72.61 -88.64 23.20
N LEU A 1012 -72.63 -88.88 24.51
CA LEU A 1012 -71.40 -89.16 25.27
C LEU A 1012 -70.73 -90.46 24.81
N ALA A 1013 -71.50 -91.53 24.60
CA ALA A 1013 -71.01 -92.79 24.05
C ALA A 1013 -70.43 -92.61 22.64
N ALA A 1014 -71.05 -91.80 21.78
CA ALA A 1014 -70.52 -91.46 20.46
C ALA A 1014 -69.18 -90.71 20.55
N TRP A 1015 -69.09 -89.66 21.39
CA TRP A 1015 -67.83 -88.93 21.55
C TRP A 1015 -66.73 -89.73 22.24
N LEU A 1016 -67.07 -90.67 23.12
CA LEU A 1016 -66.11 -91.66 23.65
C LEU A 1016 -65.66 -92.66 22.60
N ASN A 1017 -66.56 -93.10 21.69
CA ASN A 1017 -66.19 -93.89 20.52
C ASN A 1017 -65.22 -93.13 19.60
N PHE A 1018 -65.46 -91.84 19.32
CA PHE A 1018 -64.50 -90.98 18.61
C PHE A 1018 -63.16 -90.88 19.35
N ALA A 1019 -63.18 -90.51 20.64
CA ALA A 1019 -61.97 -90.34 21.44
C ALA A 1019 -61.14 -91.63 21.52
N ASN A 1020 -61.77 -92.81 21.53
CA ASN A 1020 -61.08 -94.10 21.56
C ASN A 1020 -60.63 -94.60 20.17
N GLY A 1021 -60.99 -93.89 19.10
CA GLY A 1021 -60.61 -94.19 17.71
C GLY A 1021 -61.62 -95.00 16.91
N SER A 1022 -62.77 -95.39 17.47
CA SER A 1022 -63.81 -96.17 16.77
C SER A 1022 -64.31 -95.47 15.49
N TYR A 1023 -64.25 -94.13 15.48
CA TYR A 1023 -64.67 -93.26 14.39
C TYR A 1023 -63.77 -92.04 14.28
N ASP A 1024 -63.49 -91.62 13.05
CA ASP A 1024 -63.05 -90.29 12.69
C ASP A 1024 -64.26 -89.39 12.44
N LEU A 1025 -64.07 -88.06 12.40
CA LEU A 1025 -65.12 -87.13 11.99
C LEU A 1025 -65.67 -87.41 10.58
N THR A 1026 -64.88 -88.05 9.73
CA THR A 1026 -65.20 -88.38 8.33
C THR A 1026 -65.68 -89.81 8.12
N THR A 1027 -65.52 -90.73 9.09
CA THR A 1027 -65.97 -92.12 8.95
C THR A 1027 -67.47 -92.16 8.74
N ARG A 1028 -67.96 -92.95 7.77
CA ARG A 1028 -69.40 -93.06 7.53
C ARG A 1028 -70.06 -94.01 8.54
N VAL A 1029 -71.27 -93.65 8.94
CA VAL A 1029 -72.17 -94.39 9.84
C VAL A 1029 -73.56 -94.51 9.23
N ASP A 1030 -74.30 -95.57 9.59
CA ASP A 1030 -75.70 -95.76 9.20
C ASP A 1030 -76.60 -94.85 10.05
N THR A 1031 -77.25 -93.88 9.42
CA THR A 1031 -78.18 -92.96 10.09
C THR A 1031 -79.65 -93.13 9.71
N ASP A 1032 -79.97 -93.93 8.69
CA ASP A 1032 -81.33 -94.12 8.16
C ASP A 1032 -81.96 -95.48 8.54
N GLY A 1033 -81.16 -96.53 8.68
CA GLY A 1033 -81.50 -97.87 9.15
C GLY A 1033 -81.37 -99.01 8.12
N ASP A 1034 -80.89 -98.75 6.90
CA ASP A 1034 -80.73 -99.78 5.86
C ASP A 1034 -79.48 -100.69 6.03
N ARG A 1035 -78.62 -100.37 7.02
CA ARG A 1035 -77.31 -100.99 7.34
C ARG A 1035 -76.12 -100.57 6.46
N LEU A 1036 -76.31 -99.66 5.50
CA LEU A 1036 -75.25 -99.05 4.71
C LEU A 1036 -74.79 -97.73 5.37
N PRO A 1037 -73.48 -97.45 5.47
CA PRO A 1037 -73.00 -96.18 6.02
C PRO A 1037 -73.24 -95.00 5.06
N ASP A 1038 -74.14 -94.08 5.44
CA ASP A 1038 -74.58 -92.97 4.58
C ASP A 1038 -73.90 -91.63 4.96
N SER A 1039 -74.01 -91.25 6.23
CA SER A 1039 -73.59 -89.95 6.75
C SER A 1039 -72.24 -90.02 7.46
N ALA A 1040 -71.43 -88.96 7.40
CA ALA A 1040 -70.18 -88.89 8.16
C ALA A 1040 -70.47 -88.70 9.66
N PHE A 1041 -69.67 -89.36 10.51
CA PHE A 1041 -69.87 -89.41 11.96
C PHE A 1041 -69.89 -88.02 12.62
N GLY A 1042 -68.91 -87.16 12.35
CA GLY A 1042 -68.84 -85.82 12.96
C GLY A 1042 -70.07 -84.96 12.67
N PRO A 1043 -70.53 -84.87 11.40
CA PRO A 1043 -71.81 -84.26 11.04
C PRO A 1043 -73.05 -84.96 11.62
N ALA A 1044 -73.07 -86.29 11.72
CA ALA A 1044 -74.20 -87.04 12.28
C ALA A 1044 -74.37 -86.78 13.79
N VAL A 1045 -73.27 -86.77 14.54
CA VAL A 1045 -73.26 -86.43 15.97
C VAL A 1045 -73.58 -84.96 16.17
N ALA A 1046 -73.01 -84.04 15.38
CA ALA A 1046 -73.37 -82.61 15.43
C ALA A 1046 -74.87 -82.37 15.16
N ALA A 1047 -75.49 -83.11 14.23
CA ALA A 1047 -76.92 -83.03 13.98
C ALA A 1047 -77.77 -83.56 15.16
N ALA A 1048 -77.29 -84.58 15.86
CA ALA A 1048 -77.91 -85.08 17.09
C ALA A 1048 -77.74 -84.08 18.25
N GLU A 1049 -76.58 -83.44 18.39
CA GLU A 1049 -76.33 -82.36 19.37
C GLU A 1049 -77.19 -81.13 19.10
N ALA A 1050 -77.33 -80.70 17.84
CA ALA A 1050 -78.20 -79.58 17.48
C ALA A 1050 -79.68 -79.84 17.85
N VAL A 1051 -80.14 -81.09 17.75
CA VAL A 1051 -81.49 -81.50 18.20
C VAL A 1051 -81.57 -81.62 19.72
N TYR A 1052 -80.48 -81.98 20.41
CA TYR A 1052 -80.41 -81.93 21.87
C TYR A 1052 -80.48 -80.48 22.39
N ASN A 1053 -79.63 -79.60 21.87
CA ASN A 1053 -79.48 -78.22 22.31
C ASN A 1053 -80.67 -77.34 21.94
N ASN A 1054 -81.45 -77.68 20.90
CA ASN A 1054 -82.72 -77.02 20.60
C ASN A 1054 -83.78 -77.32 21.69
N PRO A 1055 -84.22 -76.35 22.51
CA PRO A 1055 -85.19 -76.60 23.59
C PRO A 1055 -86.61 -76.92 23.08
N ALA A 1056 -86.92 -76.61 21.81
CA ALA A 1056 -88.21 -76.90 21.19
C ALA A 1056 -88.29 -78.28 20.51
N ALA A 1057 -87.21 -79.08 20.55
CA ALA A 1057 -87.18 -80.39 19.91
C ALA A 1057 -88.23 -81.35 20.52
N THR A 1058 -89.12 -81.87 19.68
CA THR A 1058 -90.21 -82.76 20.11
C THR A 1058 -89.66 -84.11 20.60
N ARG A 1059 -90.46 -84.82 21.41
CA ARG A 1059 -90.13 -86.20 21.84
C ARG A 1059 -89.84 -87.14 20.66
N LEU A 1060 -90.49 -86.94 19.50
CA LEU A 1060 -90.26 -87.75 18.30
C LEU A 1060 -88.90 -87.44 17.64
N GLN A 1061 -88.53 -86.16 17.53
CA GLN A 1061 -87.22 -85.76 16.99
C GLN A 1061 -86.08 -86.22 17.90
N LEU A 1062 -86.22 -86.06 19.21
CA LEU A 1062 -85.26 -86.56 20.20
C LEU A 1062 -85.16 -88.09 20.13
N ARG A 1063 -86.28 -88.81 20.00
CA ARG A 1063 -86.27 -90.28 19.86
C ARG A 1063 -85.59 -90.72 18.57
N LYS A 1064 -85.88 -90.09 17.42
CA LYS A 1064 -85.21 -90.41 16.16
C LYS A 1064 -83.68 -90.28 16.29
N GLN A 1065 -83.18 -89.24 16.95
CA GLN A 1065 -81.73 -89.10 17.15
C GLN A 1065 -81.16 -90.15 18.12
N VAL A 1066 -81.88 -90.54 19.18
CA VAL A 1066 -81.50 -91.70 20.02
C VAL A 1066 -81.40 -92.97 19.18
N ASP A 1067 -82.41 -93.24 18.36
CA ASP A 1067 -82.48 -94.43 17.50
C ASP A 1067 -81.40 -94.40 16.39
N THR A 1068 -81.01 -93.22 15.89
CA THR A 1068 -79.89 -93.02 14.96
C THR A 1068 -78.54 -93.29 15.62
N LEU A 1069 -78.22 -92.66 16.77
CA LEU A 1069 -76.93 -92.88 17.46
C LEU A 1069 -76.76 -94.33 17.93
N LEU A 1070 -77.86 -94.99 18.35
CA LEU A 1070 -77.85 -96.41 18.73
C LEU A 1070 -77.47 -97.36 17.59
N ARG A 1071 -77.63 -96.98 16.31
CA ARG A 1071 -77.25 -97.85 15.18
C ARG A 1071 -75.75 -98.02 15.03
N PHE A 1072 -74.99 -96.95 15.28
CA PHE A 1072 -73.55 -96.97 15.15
C PHE A 1072 -72.82 -97.19 16.48
N ASN A 1073 -73.36 -96.76 17.62
CA ASN A 1073 -72.78 -97.08 18.93
C ASN A 1073 -72.78 -98.59 19.28
N VAL A 1074 -73.47 -99.48 18.55
CA VAL A 1074 -73.75 -100.87 18.97
C VAL A 1074 -73.24 -101.94 17.97
N ARG A 1075 -72.54 -101.58 16.89
CA ARG A 1075 -72.24 -102.53 15.80
C ARG A 1075 -70.89 -103.25 15.96
N ASP A 1076 -70.94 -104.47 16.49
CA ASP A 1076 -69.94 -105.52 16.23
C ASP A 1076 -69.88 -105.87 14.74
N GLY A 1077 -68.74 -106.39 14.27
CA GLY A 1077 -68.49 -106.67 12.86
C GLY A 1077 -69.42 -107.74 12.26
N GLY A 1078 -70.32 -107.30 11.37
CA GLY A 1078 -71.34 -108.10 10.67
C GLY A 1078 -72.41 -107.24 10.02
#